data_AF-A0A971B6N4-F1
#
_entry.id   AF-A0A971B6N4-F1
#
_cell.length_a   1.000
_cell.length_b   1.000
_cell.length_c   1.000
_cell.angle_alpha   90.00
_cell.angle_beta   90.00
_cell.angle_gamma   90.00
#
_symmetry.space_group_name_H-M   'P 1'
#
loop_
_entity.id
_entity.type
_entity.pdbx_description
1 polymer ?
#
loop_
_entity_poly.entity_id
_entity_poly.type
_entity_poly.pdbx_seq_one_letter_code
_entity_poly.pdbx_strand_id
1 'polypeptide(L)'
;MTRRVPDDVVSRSALIAVLAFLAAAWIFSGGCGMLARPLAGGLVWCCLAVIVAALHPKREAGFRPWAVFGAGLAVAVLATASMNEVVRLAGLAIFAAVLSTLDRNHLDQRILRVAARALAVFVLYRFALTSIPLVWHVSEAIGSALGQVASVFWGHPVSVGATFAGLDHLVLMTALVAGWALELERPRVRAVLLTGSAIAIGQAVYLLFLSLAVDLASVLPPAPPAPPPEPYVPPDWAWGDAARTLLPWNLPVLAVVWHLGVASAMLGLAKYRAETPAAEGKQDAGTFDWRPWAPVAVAAMLPLVCVLSLGKSDLSDKTVLAYDRGYLDWDVPVHDRYGADSSGRFGMLPVFVESLGGRFQRSSDLSQEDLSGADVLILIHPNQAWPDEVLLRVQEYVRRGGSLLVAAGPRLQDSNSASSYNEVLEPLGMPVRFDTAVSQNEAWRHGMLRAAHPAAIGLGDERDRFGMTAAASVQLPWRASPILVGRWGWSDPGSDFFLTGRARWEPRERLGDLVLAAERRVGSGRVIVLGDNGCLTNQGNVRAYRFTGRLLAYLARHGGSPQAWWRQLIAIVLAGAMVVLLARVERGEVLAALVVALLLATWLSTEWSCRSWEVLPDGRGRTPNNLAYLDASHLEAYAETPWNANGIDGLALTLMRNGFLVLAADDLSSEQLSRASVVVSIAPVRQFTLLERRRIKRFVEDGGALIAMAGAPEGRKTNQVMNQFGLGVPLVYHRPGSGRGDAVPLGCVYRPYPDDQSSLAPVLFHSAWPLSGVEREYRPQSVVSAEVPGRVVPAPVVARSDAGKGVAVLIGDTGFAMNKTLENQDGGSLADDHLNAQFWRWLIGQLPGREPWQPPPFDWGRWGAKPGTAQADGEEVQP
;
A
#
# COMPACT_ATOMS: atom_id res chain seq x y z
N MET A 1 -49.72 -6.66 -25.72
CA MET A 1 -49.66 -7.90 -24.90
C MET A 1 -48.32 -7.96 -24.18
N THR A 2 -48.21 -7.33 -23.01
CA THR A 2 -47.06 -7.46 -22.11
C THR A 2 -47.26 -8.74 -21.30
N ARG A 3 -46.43 -9.77 -21.53
CA ARG A 3 -46.37 -10.97 -20.67
C ARG A 3 -46.08 -10.49 -19.24
N ARG A 4 -47.11 -10.49 -18.37
CA ARG A 4 -46.89 -10.42 -16.91
C ARG A 4 -46.08 -11.67 -16.56
N VAL A 5 -44.88 -11.45 -16.01
CA VAL A 5 -44.09 -12.51 -15.39
C VAL A 5 -44.98 -13.10 -14.28
N PRO A 6 -45.08 -14.44 -14.15
CA PRO A 6 -45.78 -15.04 -13.00
C PRO A 6 -45.17 -14.51 -11.71
N ASP A 7 -46.00 -14.18 -10.71
CA ASP A 7 -45.54 -13.59 -9.44
C ASP A 7 -44.57 -14.50 -8.65
N ASP A 8 -44.43 -15.76 -9.07
CA ASP A 8 -43.60 -16.79 -8.46
C ASP A 8 -42.15 -16.87 -9.00
N VAL A 9 -41.77 -16.06 -10.00
CA VAL A 9 -40.45 -16.13 -10.65
C VAL A 9 -39.66 -14.83 -10.46
N VAL A 10 -38.41 -14.95 -9.99
CA VAL A 10 -37.48 -13.82 -9.86
C VAL A 10 -37.21 -13.19 -11.23
N SER A 11 -37.31 -11.87 -11.32
CA SER A 11 -37.07 -11.20 -12.59
C SER A 11 -35.61 -11.33 -13.04
N ARG A 12 -35.39 -11.41 -14.36
CA ARG A 12 -34.03 -11.47 -14.93
C ARG A 12 -33.18 -10.28 -14.48
N SER A 13 -33.78 -9.10 -14.36
CA SER A 13 -33.09 -7.89 -13.90
C SER A 13 -32.63 -7.98 -12.45
N ALA A 14 -33.48 -8.49 -11.55
CA ALA A 14 -33.10 -8.70 -10.14
C ALA A 14 -31.99 -9.75 -10.01
N LEU A 15 -32.10 -10.86 -10.76
CA LEU A 15 -31.07 -11.90 -10.80
C LEU A 15 -29.72 -11.36 -11.26
N ILE A 16 -29.68 -10.66 -12.40
CA ILE A 16 -28.44 -10.06 -12.95
C ILE A 16 -27.81 -9.10 -11.95
N ALA A 17 -28.62 -8.26 -11.30
CA ALA A 17 -28.11 -7.32 -10.31
C ALA A 17 -27.51 -8.00 -9.08
N VAL A 18 -28.15 -9.05 -8.55
CA VAL A 18 -27.60 -9.83 -7.43
C VAL A 18 -26.28 -10.47 -7.82
N LEU A 19 -26.18 -11.09 -9.00
CA LEU A 19 -24.92 -11.66 -9.49
C LEU A 19 -23.83 -10.60 -9.65
N ALA A 20 -24.17 -9.41 -10.15
CA ALA A 20 -23.25 -8.28 -10.27
C ALA A 20 -22.78 -7.77 -8.89
N PHE A 21 -23.65 -7.76 -7.88
CA PHE A 21 -23.28 -7.43 -6.50
C PHE A 21 -22.30 -8.45 -5.89
N LEU A 22 -22.54 -9.75 -6.09
CA LEU A 22 -21.64 -10.80 -5.62
C LEU A 22 -20.27 -10.71 -6.31
N ALA A 23 -20.26 -10.55 -7.63
CA ALA A 23 -19.03 -10.34 -8.40
C ALA A 23 -18.25 -9.11 -7.91
N ALA A 24 -18.93 -7.98 -7.71
CA ALA A 24 -18.29 -6.76 -7.19
C ALA A 24 -17.69 -6.96 -5.79
N ALA A 25 -18.36 -7.71 -4.92
CA ALA A 25 -17.86 -8.03 -3.58
C ALA A 25 -16.60 -8.91 -3.62
N TRP A 26 -16.54 -9.92 -4.49
CA TRP A 26 -15.34 -10.73 -4.68
C TRP A 26 -14.19 -9.96 -5.32
N ILE A 27 -14.47 -9.07 -6.27
CA ILE A 27 -13.43 -8.20 -6.85
C ILE A 27 -12.82 -7.30 -5.77
N PHE A 28 -13.63 -6.67 -4.90
CA PHE A 28 -13.10 -5.80 -3.84
C PHE A 28 -12.36 -6.52 -2.72
N SER A 29 -12.77 -7.74 -2.38
CA SER A 29 -12.11 -8.56 -1.35
C SER A 29 -10.87 -9.30 -1.85
N GLY A 30 -10.62 -9.31 -3.17
CA GLY A 30 -9.57 -10.13 -3.79
C GLY A 30 -9.98 -11.58 -4.03
N GLY A 31 -11.26 -11.95 -3.87
CA GLY A 31 -11.76 -13.29 -4.19
C GLY A 31 -11.50 -13.71 -5.65
N CYS A 32 -11.40 -12.75 -6.58
CA CYS A 32 -11.07 -13.02 -7.98
C CYS A 32 -9.55 -13.21 -8.24
N GLY A 33 -8.71 -13.30 -7.21
CA GLY A 33 -7.27 -13.33 -7.40
C GLY A 33 -6.60 -11.97 -7.19
N MET A 34 -5.30 -11.93 -7.46
CA MET A 34 -4.53 -10.69 -7.38
C MET A 34 -4.93 -9.74 -8.51
N LEU A 35 -5.40 -8.55 -8.15
CA LEU A 35 -5.71 -7.46 -9.08
C LEU A 35 -5.16 -6.14 -8.53
N ALA A 36 -4.51 -5.35 -9.38
CA ALA A 36 -4.16 -3.98 -9.02
C ALA A 36 -5.44 -3.19 -8.69
N ARG A 37 -5.41 -2.34 -7.66
CA ARG A 37 -6.61 -1.63 -7.19
C ARG A 37 -7.31 -0.80 -8.26
N PRO A 38 -6.62 -0.11 -9.19
CA PRO A 38 -7.29 0.62 -10.26
C PRO A 38 -8.11 -0.30 -11.18
N LEU A 39 -7.57 -1.46 -11.54
CA LEU A 39 -8.27 -2.45 -12.36
C LEU A 39 -9.48 -3.03 -11.61
N ALA A 40 -9.30 -3.39 -10.34
CA ALA A 40 -10.39 -3.86 -9.49
C ALA A 40 -11.51 -2.80 -9.38
N GLY A 41 -11.14 -1.53 -9.21
CA GLY A 41 -12.07 -0.40 -9.22
C GLY A 41 -12.84 -0.29 -10.54
N GLY A 42 -12.14 -0.33 -11.68
CA GLY A 42 -12.76 -0.29 -13.01
C GLY A 42 -13.76 -1.42 -13.24
N LEU A 43 -13.41 -2.66 -12.85
CA LEU A 43 -14.31 -3.81 -12.96
C LEU A 43 -15.55 -3.67 -12.06
N VAL A 44 -15.41 -3.14 -10.84
CA VAL A 44 -16.57 -2.86 -9.99
C VAL A 44 -17.45 -1.76 -10.57
N TRP A 45 -16.88 -0.74 -11.21
CA TRP A 45 -17.68 0.28 -11.90
C TRP A 45 -18.49 -0.33 -13.05
N CYS A 46 -17.94 -1.33 -13.77
CA CYS A 46 -18.72 -2.11 -14.73
C CYS A 46 -19.87 -2.87 -14.05
N CYS A 47 -19.63 -3.53 -12.91
CA CYS A 47 -20.70 -4.19 -12.14
C CYS A 47 -21.78 -3.20 -11.69
N LEU A 48 -21.40 -2.01 -11.19
CA LEU A 48 -22.33 -0.95 -10.81
C LEU A 48 -23.14 -0.45 -12.01
N ALA A 49 -22.51 -0.29 -13.19
CA ALA A 49 -23.21 0.08 -14.41
C ALA A 49 -24.25 -0.99 -14.82
N VAL A 50 -23.92 -2.28 -14.67
CA VAL A 50 -24.87 -3.38 -14.90
C VAL A 50 -26.03 -3.32 -13.91
N ILE A 51 -25.76 -3.07 -12.62
CA ILE A 51 -26.81 -2.92 -11.59
C ILE A 51 -27.72 -1.73 -11.91
N VAL A 52 -27.16 -0.58 -12.29
CA VAL A 52 -27.92 0.62 -12.67
C VAL A 52 -28.77 0.33 -13.91
N ALA A 53 -28.21 -0.31 -14.93
CA ALA A 53 -28.95 -0.67 -16.14
C ALA A 53 -30.12 -1.61 -15.82
N ALA A 54 -29.91 -2.61 -14.96
CA ALA A 54 -30.92 -3.60 -14.58
C ALA A 54 -32.00 -3.04 -13.65
N LEU A 55 -31.64 -2.17 -12.69
CA LEU A 55 -32.49 -1.78 -11.56
C LEU A 55 -32.71 -0.26 -11.40
N HIS A 56 -32.56 0.54 -12.45
CA HIS A 56 -32.96 1.95 -12.39
C HIS A 56 -34.48 2.09 -12.10
N PRO A 57 -34.91 3.14 -11.38
CA PRO A 57 -36.33 3.44 -11.20
C PRO A 57 -37.03 3.73 -12.53
N LYS A 58 -38.31 3.39 -12.65
CA LYS A 58 -39.11 3.73 -13.84
C LYS A 58 -39.24 5.25 -13.99
N ARG A 59 -39.36 5.75 -15.22
CA ARG A 59 -39.55 7.20 -15.49
C ARG A 59 -40.80 7.78 -14.82
N GLU A 60 -41.83 6.96 -14.66
CA GLU A 60 -43.09 7.32 -14.01
C GLU A 60 -42.99 7.34 -12.47
N ALA A 61 -41.87 6.87 -11.90
CA ALA A 61 -41.65 6.95 -10.47
C ALA A 61 -41.43 8.42 -10.05
N GLY A 62 -42.06 8.83 -8.94
CA GLY A 62 -41.87 10.18 -8.39
C GLY A 62 -40.41 10.46 -7.99
N PHE A 63 -40.15 11.67 -7.48
CA PHE A 63 -38.80 12.12 -7.11
C PHE A 63 -38.13 11.24 -6.04
N ARG A 64 -38.90 10.77 -5.05
CA ARG A 64 -38.35 10.04 -3.88
C ARG A 64 -37.59 8.75 -4.26
N PRO A 65 -38.12 7.82 -5.07
CA PRO A 65 -37.37 6.66 -5.57
C PRO A 65 -36.05 7.01 -6.28
N TRP A 66 -36.05 8.05 -7.10
CA TRP A 66 -34.84 8.53 -7.79
C TRP A 66 -33.81 9.11 -6.81
N ALA A 67 -34.25 9.90 -5.84
CA ALA A 67 -33.37 10.46 -4.81
C ALA A 67 -32.73 9.37 -3.94
N VAL A 68 -33.52 8.38 -3.51
CA VAL A 68 -33.04 7.24 -2.70
C VAL A 68 -32.06 6.37 -3.50
N PHE A 69 -32.37 6.06 -4.76
CA PHE A 69 -31.47 5.34 -5.66
C PHE A 69 -30.15 6.10 -5.88
N GLY A 70 -30.24 7.41 -6.19
CA GLY A 70 -29.08 8.27 -6.40
C GLY A 70 -28.19 8.38 -5.16
N ALA A 71 -28.79 8.48 -3.97
CA ALA A 71 -28.04 8.48 -2.71
C ALA A 71 -27.30 7.15 -2.47
N GLY A 72 -27.97 6.01 -2.66
CA GLY A 72 -27.34 4.69 -2.52
C GLY A 72 -26.19 4.48 -3.51
N LEU A 73 -26.39 4.88 -4.78
CA LEU A 73 -25.35 4.82 -5.81
C LEU A 73 -24.18 5.74 -5.48
N ALA A 74 -24.45 6.98 -5.03
CA ALA A 74 -23.42 7.92 -4.63
C ALA A 74 -22.57 7.35 -3.48
N VAL A 75 -23.19 6.72 -2.47
CA VAL A 75 -22.46 6.06 -1.38
C VAL A 75 -21.58 4.93 -1.92
N ALA A 76 -22.08 4.07 -2.80
CA ALA A 76 -21.29 2.99 -3.40
C ALA A 76 -20.09 3.52 -4.21
N VAL A 77 -20.31 4.55 -5.04
CA VAL A 77 -19.25 5.18 -5.85
C VAL A 77 -18.21 5.86 -4.98
N LEU A 78 -18.62 6.66 -3.99
CA LEU A 78 -17.71 7.32 -3.06
C LEU A 78 -16.91 6.31 -2.24
N ALA A 79 -17.53 5.22 -1.81
CA ALA A 79 -16.85 4.15 -1.08
C ALA A 79 -15.70 3.53 -1.90
N THR A 80 -15.81 3.46 -3.24
CA THR A 80 -14.76 2.90 -4.10
C THR A 80 -13.42 3.66 -4.03
N ALA A 81 -13.44 4.94 -3.63
CA ALA A 81 -12.24 5.75 -3.46
C ALA A 81 -11.48 5.45 -2.15
N SER A 82 -12.08 4.70 -1.21
CA SER A 82 -11.45 4.38 0.06
C SER A 82 -10.35 3.33 -0.08
N MET A 83 -9.24 3.53 0.64
CA MET A 83 -8.17 2.53 0.79
C MET A 83 -8.53 1.40 1.77
N ASN A 84 -9.66 1.51 2.46
CA ASN A 84 -10.16 0.51 3.38
C ASN A 84 -11.14 -0.43 2.67
N GLU A 85 -10.79 -1.71 2.58
CA GLU A 85 -11.58 -2.74 1.93
C GLU A 85 -13.00 -2.87 2.51
N VAL A 86 -13.12 -2.78 3.84
CA VAL A 86 -14.41 -2.88 4.55
C VAL A 86 -15.35 -1.76 4.12
N VAL A 87 -14.82 -0.54 3.93
CA VAL A 87 -15.61 0.63 3.50
C VAL A 87 -16.15 0.41 2.07
N ARG A 88 -15.32 -0.11 1.16
CA ARG A 88 -15.73 -0.44 -0.22
C ARG A 88 -16.86 -1.46 -0.26
N LEU A 89 -16.73 -2.55 0.50
CA LEU A 89 -17.76 -3.60 0.59
C LEU A 89 -19.04 -3.09 1.25
N ALA A 90 -18.91 -2.26 2.29
CA ALA A 90 -20.06 -1.66 2.97
C ALA A 90 -20.87 -0.76 2.03
N GLY A 91 -20.22 -0.02 1.13
CA GLY A 91 -20.89 0.76 0.09
C GLY A 91 -21.79 -0.10 -0.82
N LEU A 92 -21.32 -1.29 -1.23
CA LEU A 92 -22.12 -2.24 -2.02
C LEU A 92 -23.30 -2.79 -1.22
N ALA A 93 -23.08 -3.17 0.04
CA ALA A 93 -24.12 -3.70 0.92
C ALA A 93 -25.23 -2.66 1.19
N ILE A 94 -24.85 -1.38 1.39
CA ILE A 94 -25.79 -0.26 1.54
C ILE A 94 -26.60 -0.10 0.26
N PHE A 95 -25.96 -0.11 -0.91
CA PHE A 95 -26.67 0.06 -2.17
C PHE A 95 -27.66 -1.09 -2.42
N ALA A 96 -27.26 -2.35 -2.17
CA ALA A 96 -28.17 -3.50 -2.24
C ALA A 96 -29.35 -3.37 -1.26
N ALA A 97 -29.11 -2.93 -0.03
CA ALA A 97 -30.16 -2.71 0.97
C ALA A 97 -31.14 -1.61 0.54
N VAL A 98 -30.64 -0.51 -0.04
CA VAL A 98 -31.45 0.58 -0.59
C VAL A 98 -32.29 0.11 -1.79
N LEU A 99 -31.72 -0.66 -2.71
CA LEU A 99 -32.47 -1.20 -3.86
C LEU A 99 -33.61 -2.12 -3.42
N SER A 100 -33.45 -2.80 -2.28
CA SER A 100 -34.45 -3.69 -1.73
C SER A 100 -35.69 -2.97 -1.16
N THR A 101 -35.63 -1.66 -0.95
CA THR A 101 -36.77 -0.83 -0.47
C THR A 101 -37.52 -0.14 -1.61
N LEU A 102 -37.01 -0.21 -2.84
CA LEU A 102 -37.67 0.42 -3.99
C LEU A 102 -38.90 -0.39 -4.41
N ASP A 103 -39.96 0.32 -4.80
CA ASP A 103 -41.23 -0.28 -5.21
C ASP A 103 -41.07 -1.13 -6.48
N ARG A 104 -41.21 -2.46 -6.31
CA ARG A 104 -40.90 -3.52 -7.28
C ARG A 104 -41.75 -4.75 -6.94
N ASN A 105 -41.66 -5.80 -7.76
CA ASN A 105 -42.24 -7.10 -7.43
C ASN A 105 -41.75 -7.57 -6.04
N HIS A 106 -42.66 -8.04 -5.19
CA HIS A 106 -42.37 -8.44 -3.82
C HIS A 106 -41.28 -9.53 -3.73
N LEU A 107 -41.27 -10.47 -4.68
CA LEU A 107 -40.23 -11.50 -4.74
C LEU A 107 -38.85 -10.91 -5.02
N ASP A 108 -38.73 -9.98 -5.98
CA ASP A 108 -37.47 -9.28 -6.28
C ASP A 108 -36.95 -8.51 -5.05
N GLN A 109 -37.83 -7.85 -4.30
CA GLN A 109 -37.48 -7.15 -3.06
C GLN A 109 -36.96 -8.12 -1.99
N ARG A 110 -37.56 -9.32 -1.85
CA ARG A 110 -37.09 -10.35 -0.92
C ARG A 110 -35.69 -10.84 -1.31
N ILE A 111 -35.45 -11.13 -2.58
CA ILE A 111 -34.14 -11.61 -3.05
C ILE A 111 -33.06 -10.54 -2.94
N LEU A 112 -33.37 -9.27 -3.25
CA LEU A 112 -32.44 -8.16 -3.01
C LEU A 112 -32.13 -7.98 -1.53
N ARG A 113 -33.11 -8.17 -0.63
CA ARG A 113 -32.86 -8.18 0.83
C ARG A 113 -31.95 -9.34 1.24
N VAL A 114 -32.15 -10.54 0.70
CA VAL A 114 -31.27 -11.70 0.95
C VAL A 114 -29.83 -11.40 0.52
N ALA A 115 -29.64 -10.84 -0.69
CA ALA A 115 -28.33 -10.43 -1.18
C ALA A 115 -27.70 -9.34 -0.30
N ALA A 116 -28.47 -8.32 0.09
CA ALA A 116 -28.00 -7.25 0.98
C ALA A 116 -27.56 -7.78 2.35
N ARG A 117 -28.29 -8.73 2.93
CA ARG A 117 -27.90 -9.39 4.19
C ARG A 117 -26.64 -10.21 4.03
N ALA A 118 -26.51 -10.96 2.94
CA ALA A 118 -25.30 -11.75 2.66
C ALA A 118 -24.06 -10.85 2.53
N LEU A 119 -24.19 -9.72 1.82
CA LEU A 119 -23.14 -8.71 1.73
C LEU A 119 -22.83 -8.08 3.10
N ALA A 120 -23.83 -7.78 3.93
CA ALA A 120 -23.62 -7.23 5.27
C ALA A 120 -22.87 -8.21 6.20
N VAL A 121 -23.19 -9.51 6.13
CA VAL A 121 -22.45 -10.56 6.84
C VAL A 121 -21.01 -10.65 6.33
N PHE A 122 -20.82 -10.54 5.01
CA PHE A 122 -19.49 -10.54 4.42
C PHE A 122 -18.66 -9.31 4.83
N VAL A 123 -19.26 -8.12 4.88
CA VAL A 123 -18.63 -6.90 5.42
C VAL A 123 -18.20 -7.11 6.87
N LEU A 124 -19.07 -7.69 7.71
CA LEU A 124 -18.76 -8.00 9.11
C LEU A 124 -17.60 -9.00 9.22
N TYR A 125 -17.59 -10.05 8.39
CA TYR A 125 -16.50 -11.02 8.34
C TYR A 125 -15.17 -10.36 7.98
N ARG A 126 -15.13 -9.55 6.92
CA ARG A 126 -13.90 -8.85 6.49
C ARG A 126 -13.42 -7.81 7.51
N PHE A 127 -14.35 -7.13 8.19
CA PHE A 127 -14.03 -6.28 9.33
C PHE A 127 -13.42 -7.07 10.50
N ALA A 128 -14.03 -8.20 10.85
CA ALA A 128 -13.57 -9.03 11.95
C ALA A 128 -12.19 -9.67 11.64
N LEU A 129 -11.93 -10.04 10.38
CA LEU A 129 -10.65 -10.59 9.93
C LEU A 129 -9.48 -9.63 10.17
N THR A 130 -9.69 -8.31 10.04
CA THR A 130 -8.65 -7.30 10.27
C THR A 130 -8.59 -6.80 11.71
N SER A 131 -9.66 -6.96 12.49
CA SER A 131 -9.79 -6.30 13.80
C SER A 131 -9.83 -7.26 15.00
N ILE A 132 -10.12 -8.55 14.77
CA ILE A 132 -10.27 -9.58 15.80
C ILE A 132 -9.31 -10.75 15.49
N PRO A 133 -8.17 -10.88 16.18
CA PRO A 133 -7.16 -11.90 15.90
C PRO A 133 -7.68 -13.34 15.92
N LEU A 134 -8.65 -13.64 16.79
CA LEU A 134 -9.27 -14.97 16.85
C LEU A 134 -9.94 -15.32 15.52
N VAL A 135 -10.62 -14.37 14.88
CA VAL A 135 -11.28 -14.60 13.59
C VAL A 135 -10.26 -14.89 12.51
N TRP A 136 -9.13 -14.17 12.51
CA TRP A 136 -8.01 -14.48 11.61
C TRP A 136 -7.44 -15.89 11.83
N HIS A 137 -7.14 -16.28 13.08
CA HIS A 137 -6.62 -17.62 13.39
C HIS A 137 -7.60 -18.73 12.99
N VAL A 138 -8.91 -18.53 13.20
CA VAL A 138 -9.93 -19.49 12.78
C VAL A 138 -10.03 -19.58 11.26
N SER A 139 -10.04 -18.45 10.56
CA SER A 139 -10.03 -18.44 9.09
C SER A 139 -8.80 -19.15 8.54
N GLU A 140 -7.64 -18.90 9.13
CA GLU A 140 -6.39 -19.54 8.73
C GLU A 140 -6.40 -21.05 8.97
N ALA A 141 -6.87 -21.50 10.13
CA ALA A 141 -7.00 -22.92 10.44
C ALA A 141 -7.97 -23.64 9.48
N ILE A 142 -9.09 -23.00 9.13
CA ILE A 142 -10.05 -23.53 8.15
C ILE A 142 -9.41 -23.59 6.76
N GLY A 143 -8.69 -22.55 6.33
CA GLY A 143 -8.00 -22.51 5.05
C GLY A 143 -6.97 -23.62 4.90
N SER A 144 -6.11 -23.75 5.91
CA SER A 144 -5.11 -24.82 5.99
C SER A 144 -5.76 -26.22 5.97
N ALA A 145 -6.86 -26.41 6.71
CA ALA A 145 -7.60 -27.68 6.72
C ALA A 145 -8.22 -28.02 5.37
N LEU A 146 -8.78 -27.04 4.65
CA LEU A 146 -9.32 -27.24 3.30
C LEU A 146 -8.22 -27.65 2.32
N GLY A 147 -7.03 -27.04 2.39
CA GLY A 147 -5.87 -27.42 1.59
C GLY A 147 -5.40 -28.86 1.87
N GLN A 148 -5.34 -29.25 3.14
CA GLN A 148 -4.98 -30.62 3.54
C GLN A 148 -6.01 -31.65 3.06
N VAL A 149 -7.30 -31.38 3.24
CA VAL A 149 -8.38 -32.25 2.75
C VAL A 149 -8.33 -32.40 1.23
N ALA A 150 -8.14 -31.29 0.50
CA ALA A 150 -7.99 -31.32 -0.95
C ALA A 150 -6.75 -32.13 -1.38
N SER A 151 -5.64 -31.99 -0.66
CA SER A 151 -4.41 -32.74 -0.93
C SER A 151 -4.62 -34.24 -0.79
N VAL A 152 -5.29 -34.67 0.28
CA VAL A 152 -5.59 -36.08 0.53
C VAL A 152 -6.59 -36.63 -0.49
N PHE A 153 -7.63 -35.85 -0.81
CA PHE A 153 -8.70 -36.28 -1.69
C PHE A 153 -8.25 -36.43 -3.15
N TRP A 154 -7.43 -35.49 -3.65
CA TRP A 154 -6.96 -35.50 -5.04
C TRP A 154 -5.63 -36.22 -5.24
N GLY A 155 -4.87 -36.50 -4.19
CA GLY A 155 -3.52 -37.09 -4.29
C GLY A 155 -2.45 -36.12 -4.81
N HIS A 156 -2.78 -34.82 -4.95
CA HIS A 156 -1.86 -33.76 -5.36
C HIS A 156 -1.61 -32.80 -4.19
N PRO A 157 -0.35 -32.51 -3.83
CA PRO A 157 -0.07 -31.65 -2.68
C PRO A 157 -0.50 -30.20 -2.95
N VAL A 158 -1.19 -29.59 -1.97
CA VAL A 158 -1.54 -28.17 -1.98
C VAL A 158 -1.55 -27.61 -0.56
N SER A 159 -0.71 -26.60 -0.31
CA SER A 159 -0.62 -25.90 0.97
C SER A 159 -1.11 -24.46 0.80
N VAL A 160 -2.23 -24.10 1.43
CA VAL A 160 -2.90 -22.80 1.24
C VAL A 160 -3.32 -22.16 2.55
N GLY A 161 -3.24 -20.83 2.60
CA GLY A 161 -3.89 -20.00 3.61
C GLY A 161 -5.37 -19.72 3.29
N ALA A 162 -6.05 -18.98 4.17
CA ALA A 162 -7.46 -18.61 4.04
C ALA A 162 -7.85 -17.95 2.68
N THR A 163 -6.97 -17.12 2.13
CA THR A 163 -7.17 -16.40 0.87
C THR A 163 -7.25 -17.38 -0.30
N PHE A 164 -6.23 -18.24 -0.50
CA PHE A 164 -6.22 -19.21 -1.60
C PHE A 164 -7.13 -20.40 -1.35
N ALA A 165 -7.45 -20.72 -0.10
CA ALA A 165 -8.52 -21.66 0.22
C ALA A 165 -9.91 -21.12 -0.16
N GLY A 166 -10.05 -19.86 -0.58
CA GLY A 166 -11.30 -19.32 -1.10
C GLY A 166 -12.37 -19.07 -0.04
N LEU A 167 -11.99 -18.82 1.22
CA LEU A 167 -12.95 -18.58 2.30
C LEU A 167 -13.89 -17.39 2.02
N ASP A 168 -13.42 -16.38 1.29
CA ASP A 168 -14.26 -15.24 0.90
C ASP A 168 -15.48 -15.69 0.05
N HIS A 169 -15.31 -16.71 -0.80
CA HIS A 169 -16.41 -17.32 -1.55
C HIS A 169 -17.36 -18.09 -0.63
N LEU A 170 -16.81 -18.93 0.23
CA LEU A 170 -17.58 -19.79 1.12
C LEU A 170 -18.40 -18.99 2.12
N VAL A 171 -17.85 -17.94 2.72
CA VAL A 171 -18.57 -17.09 3.69
C VAL A 171 -19.73 -16.38 3.01
N LEU A 172 -19.51 -15.73 1.86
CA LEU A 172 -20.56 -15.00 1.15
C LEU A 172 -21.65 -15.95 0.63
N MET A 173 -21.28 -17.09 0.04
CA MET A 173 -22.25 -18.08 -0.45
C MET A 173 -23.02 -18.73 0.69
N THR A 174 -22.38 -19.02 1.82
CA THR A 174 -23.07 -19.58 3.01
C THR A 174 -24.10 -18.59 3.56
N ALA A 175 -23.74 -17.31 3.65
CA ALA A 175 -24.67 -16.26 4.08
C ALA A 175 -25.84 -16.11 3.09
N LEU A 176 -25.57 -16.19 1.78
CA LEU A 176 -26.58 -16.12 0.74
C LEU A 176 -27.53 -17.33 0.80
N VAL A 177 -27.01 -18.55 0.93
CA VAL A 177 -27.80 -19.79 1.06
C VAL A 177 -28.63 -19.77 2.34
N ALA A 178 -28.07 -19.32 3.46
CA ALA A 178 -28.79 -19.21 4.72
C ALA A 178 -29.98 -18.24 4.61
N GLY A 179 -29.78 -17.07 3.99
CA GLY A 179 -30.86 -16.12 3.72
C GLY A 179 -31.91 -16.67 2.75
N TRP A 180 -31.48 -17.30 1.67
CA TRP A 180 -32.36 -17.90 0.66
C TRP A 180 -33.20 -19.05 1.23
N ALA A 181 -32.65 -19.89 2.11
CA ALA A 181 -33.35 -21.00 2.75
C ALA A 181 -34.55 -20.56 3.61
N LEU A 182 -34.59 -19.31 4.05
CA LEU A 182 -35.72 -18.73 4.77
C LEU A 182 -36.90 -18.40 3.85
N GLU A 183 -36.65 -18.20 2.55
CA GLU A 183 -37.64 -17.79 1.54
C GLU A 183 -38.26 -18.98 0.78
N LEU A 184 -37.74 -20.19 0.97
CA LEU A 184 -38.18 -21.42 0.27
C LEU A 184 -39.45 -22.06 0.86
N GLU A 185 -40.21 -22.75 0.00
CA GLU A 185 -41.26 -23.69 0.42
C GLU A 185 -40.68 -24.94 1.10
N ARG A 186 -41.48 -25.60 1.96
CA ARG A 186 -41.09 -26.87 2.58
C ARG A 186 -41.37 -28.04 1.61
N PRO A 187 -40.47 -29.04 1.51
CA PRO A 187 -39.24 -29.24 2.28
C PRO A 187 -37.99 -28.56 1.67
N ARG A 188 -37.46 -27.56 2.38
CA ARG A 188 -36.27 -26.78 1.97
C ARG A 188 -34.93 -27.51 2.12
N VAL A 189 -34.88 -28.57 2.93
CA VAL A 189 -33.62 -29.25 3.28
C VAL A 189 -32.93 -29.84 2.05
N ARG A 190 -33.69 -30.45 1.13
CA ARG A 190 -33.13 -31.02 -0.11
C ARG A 190 -32.46 -29.96 -0.98
N ALA A 191 -33.12 -28.82 -1.17
CA ALA A 191 -32.58 -27.71 -1.95
C ALA A 191 -31.28 -27.17 -1.33
N VAL A 192 -31.26 -26.94 -0.01
CA VAL A 192 -30.06 -26.48 0.71
C VAL A 192 -28.90 -27.48 0.61
N LEU A 193 -29.17 -28.78 0.77
CA LEU A 193 -28.14 -29.83 0.65
C LEU A 193 -27.59 -29.93 -0.77
N LEU A 194 -28.43 -29.83 -1.80
CA LEU A 194 -27.99 -29.84 -3.20
C LEU A 194 -27.11 -28.62 -3.51
N THR A 195 -27.52 -27.43 -3.10
CA THR A 195 -26.72 -26.21 -3.29
C THR A 195 -25.41 -26.27 -2.51
N GLY A 196 -25.44 -26.75 -1.26
CA GLY A 196 -24.23 -26.95 -0.44
C GLY A 196 -23.26 -27.94 -1.09
N SER A 197 -23.78 -29.02 -1.67
CA SER A 197 -22.97 -30.00 -2.41
C SER A 197 -22.36 -29.37 -3.67
N ALA A 198 -23.12 -28.58 -4.43
CA ALA A 198 -22.61 -27.88 -5.61
C ALA A 198 -21.52 -26.87 -5.27
N ILE A 199 -21.65 -26.15 -4.15
CA ILE A 199 -20.60 -25.26 -3.62
C ILE A 199 -19.35 -26.06 -3.25
N ALA A 200 -19.49 -27.16 -2.52
CA ALA A 200 -18.37 -28.01 -2.10
C ALA A 200 -17.63 -28.64 -3.29
N ILE A 201 -18.36 -29.09 -4.32
CA ILE A 201 -17.79 -29.63 -5.56
C ILE A 201 -16.97 -28.56 -6.28
N GLY A 202 -17.54 -27.37 -6.47
CA GLY A 202 -16.83 -26.26 -7.12
C GLY A 202 -15.56 -25.88 -6.37
N GLN A 203 -15.64 -25.81 -5.04
CA GLN A 203 -14.50 -25.53 -4.19
C GLN A 203 -13.41 -26.61 -4.31
N ALA A 204 -13.79 -27.88 -4.31
CA ALA A 204 -12.85 -28.99 -4.46
C ALA A 204 -12.18 -29.00 -5.83
N VAL A 205 -12.93 -28.73 -6.91
CA VAL A 205 -12.41 -28.63 -8.28
C VAL A 205 -11.46 -27.43 -8.42
N TYR A 206 -11.82 -26.28 -7.87
CA TYR A 206 -10.93 -25.11 -7.85
C TYR A 206 -9.58 -25.44 -7.16
N LEU A 207 -9.61 -26.08 -5.99
CA LEU A 207 -8.39 -26.47 -5.28
C LEU A 207 -7.56 -27.52 -6.03
N LEU A 208 -8.21 -28.40 -6.82
CA LEU A 208 -7.50 -29.29 -7.75
C LEU A 208 -6.74 -28.48 -8.81
N PHE A 209 -7.39 -27.54 -9.51
CA PHE A 209 -6.72 -26.70 -10.50
C PHE A 209 -5.57 -25.88 -9.90
N LEU A 210 -5.72 -25.42 -8.65
CA LEU A 210 -4.66 -24.75 -7.91
C LEU A 210 -3.47 -25.67 -7.67
N SER A 211 -3.71 -26.93 -7.25
CA SER A 211 -2.63 -27.92 -7.06
C SER A 211 -1.89 -28.28 -8.34
N LEU A 212 -2.56 -28.16 -9.50
CA LEU A 212 -2.01 -28.46 -10.83
C LEU A 212 -1.42 -27.23 -11.53
N ALA A 213 -1.34 -26.07 -10.88
CA ALA A 213 -0.99 -24.81 -11.55
C ALA A 213 0.41 -24.82 -12.18
N VAL A 214 1.40 -25.47 -11.55
CA VAL A 214 2.75 -25.62 -12.13
C VAL A 214 2.73 -26.55 -13.35
N ASP A 215 2.01 -27.67 -13.26
CA ASP A 215 1.87 -28.61 -14.37
C ASP A 215 1.18 -27.95 -15.57
N LEU A 216 0.10 -27.20 -15.31
CA LEU A 216 -0.60 -26.40 -16.31
C LEU A 216 0.31 -25.35 -16.97
N ALA A 217 1.14 -24.67 -16.18
CA ALA A 217 2.09 -23.68 -16.70
C ALA A 217 3.19 -24.31 -17.58
N SER A 218 3.58 -25.56 -17.28
CA SER A 218 4.62 -26.28 -18.02
C SER A 218 4.19 -26.71 -19.43
N VAL A 219 2.89 -26.93 -19.65
CA VAL A 219 2.31 -27.35 -20.94
C VAL A 219 2.08 -26.18 -21.90
N LEU A 220 2.09 -24.95 -21.40
CA LEU A 220 1.94 -23.75 -22.24
C LEU A 220 3.13 -23.62 -23.22
N PRO A 221 2.93 -23.02 -24.42
CA PRO A 221 4.02 -22.81 -25.36
C PRO A 221 5.01 -21.75 -24.84
N PRO A 222 6.34 -21.98 -24.90
CA PRO A 222 7.33 -20.97 -24.48
C PRO A 222 7.30 -19.77 -25.43
N ALA A 223 7.62 -18.57 -24.92
CA ALA A 223 7.84 -17.43 -25.80
C ALA A 223 9.10 -17.62 -26.67
N PRO A 224 9.13 -17.02 -27.87
CA PRO A 224 10.36 -16.90 -28.63
C PRO A 224 11.43 -16.15 -27.82
N PRO A 225 12.73 -16.44 -28.05
CA PRO A 225 13.81 -15.74 -27.35
C PRO A 225 13.72 -14.23 -27.63
N ALA A 226 13.68 -13.44 -26.56
CA ALA A 226 13.59 -11.99 -26.67
C ALA A 226 14.90 -11.40 -27.26
N PRO A 227 14.82 -10.38 -28.13
CA PRO A 227 15.97 -9.56 -28.48
C PRO A 227 16.52 -8.84 -27.23
N PRO A 228 17.76 -8.31 -27.27
CA PRO A 228 18.28 -7.47 -26.20
C PRO A 228 17.26 -6.37 -25.85
N PRO A 229 16.98 -6.12 -24.56
CA PRO A 229 15.97 -5.15 -24.17
C PRO A 229 16.35 -3.76 -24.65
N GLU A 230 15.63 -3.22 -25.62
CA GLU A 230 15.71 -1.80 -25.99
C GLU A 230 14.85 -0.96 -25.02
N PRO A 231 15.36 0.14 -24.44
CA PRO A 231 14.67 0.89 -23.38
C PRO A 231 13.30 1.48 -23.73
N TYR A 232 12.90 1.44 -25.01
CA TYR A 232 11.68 2.06 -25.54
C TYR A 232 10.79 1.11 -26.35
N VAL A 233 11.20 -0.14 -26.54
CA VAL A 233 10.38 -1.15 -27.23
C VAL A 233 9.76 -2.05 -26.18
N PRO A 234 8.41 -2.12 -26.08
CA PRO A 234 7.78 -3.05 -25.16
C PRO A 234 8.18 -4.48 -25.53
N PRO A 235 8.41 -5.36 -24.54
CA PRO A 235 8.78 -6.74 -24.82
C PRO A 235 7.71 -7.42 -25.68
N ASP A 236 8.15 -8.31 -26.56
CA ASP A 236 7.25 -9.09 -27.41
C ASP A 236 6.21 -9.82 -26.55
N TRP A 237 4.94 -9.68 -26.91
CA TRP A 237 3.85 -10.30 -26.18
C TRP A 237 3.57 -11.71 -26.72
N ALA A 238 3.60 -12.70 -25.83
CA ALA A 238 3.16 -14.06 -26.10
C ALA A 238 2.03 -14.48 -25.15
N TRP A 239 0.94 -15.03 -25.69
CA TRP A 239 -0.21 -15.45 -24.89
C TRP A 239 0.14 -16.53 -23.85
N GLY A 240 1.11 -17.41 -24.17
CA GLY A 240 1.58 -18.45 -23.26
C GLY A 240 2.23 -17.86 -22.00
N ASP A 241 3.06 -16.82 -22.16
CA ASP A 241 3.67 -16.11 -21.03
C ASP A 241 2.63 -15.34 -20.23
N ALA A 242 1.69 -14.67 -20.91
CA ALA A 242 0.57 -14.03 -20.22
C ALA A 242 -0.21 -15.03 -19.36
N ALA A 243 -0.53 -16.22 -19.87
CA ALA A 243 -1.20 -17.26 -19.10
C ALA A 243 -0.35 -17.78 -17.93
N ARG A 244 0.97 -17.95 -18.11
CA ARG A 244 1.88 -18.32 -17.00
C ARG A 244 1.89 -17.29 -15.89
N THR A 245 1.92 -16.00 -16.23
CA THR A 245 1.94 -14.93 -15.22
C THR A 245 0.65 -14.84 -14.40
N LEU A 246 -0.45 -15.42 -14.88
CA LEU A 246 -1.73 -15.48 -14.16
C LEU A 246 -1.84 -16.71 -13.23
N LEU A 247 -0.98 -17.73 -13.41
CA LEU A 247 -0.98 -18.94 -12.59
C LEU A 247 0.07 -18.80 -11.46
N PRO A 248 -0.27 -19.10 -10.20
CA PRO A 248 -1.59 -19.46 -9.66
C PRO A 248 -2.49 -18.26 -9.30
N TRP A 249 -2.01 -17.03 -9.45
CA TRP A 249 -2.55 -15.79 -8.83
C TRP A 249 -4.00 -15.45 -9.15
N ASN A 250 -4.50 -15.82 -10.33
CA ASN A 250 -5.85 -15.52 -10.79
C ASN A 250 -6.73 -16.75 -10.98
N LEU A 251 -6.26 -17.94 -10.58
CA LEU A 251 -7.11 -19.15 -10.51
C LEU A 251 -8.36 -19.00 -9.63
N PRO A 252 -8.40 -18.18 -8.56
CA PRO A 252 -9.62 -17.95 -7.81
C PRO A 252 -10.83 -17.49 -8.65
N VAL A 253 -10.61 -16.91 -9.85
CA VAL A 253 -11.70 -16.61 -10.82
C VAL A 253 -12.52 -17.85 -11.16
N LEU A 254 -11.93 -19.04 -11.20
CA LEU A 254 -12.66 -20.28 -11.49
C LEU A 254 -13.71 -20.57 -10.41
N ALA A 255 -13.35 -20.38 -9.13
CA ALA A 255 -14.30 -20.50 -8.03
C ALA A 255 -15.42 -19.46 -8.16
N VAL A 256 -15.08 -18.20 -8.48
CA VAL A 256 -16.07 -17.13 -8.69
C VAL A 256 -17.07 -17.48 -9.80
N VAL A 257 -16.59 -17.90 -10.97
CA VAL A 257 -17.45 -18.28 -12.10
C VAL A 257 -18.38 -19.41 -11.72
N TRP A 258 -17.86 -20.45 -11.04
CA TRP A 258 -18.68 -21.56 -10.56
C TRP A 258 -19.73 -21.10 -9.54
N HIS A 259 -19.35 -20.31 -8.54
CA HIS A 259 -20.27 -19.83 -7.51
C HIS A 259 -21.34 -18.88 -8.05
N LEU A 260 -21.02 -18.05 -9.05
CA LEU A 260 -22.02 -17.26 -9.79
C LEU A 260 -23.00 -18.17 -10.55
N GLY A 261 -22.51 -19.24 -11.17
CA GLY A 261 -23.36 -20.26 -11.82
C GLY A 261 -24.30 -20.93 -10.83
N VAL A 262 -23.79 -21.35 -9.66
CA VAL A 262 -24.59 -21.94 -8.58
C VAL A 262 -25.61 -20.92 -8.04
N ALA A 263 -25.21 -19.68 -7.79
CA ALA A 263 -26.12 -18.63 -7.32
C ALA A 263 -27.22 -18.35 -8.35
N SER A 264 -26.88 -18.32 -9.65
CA SER A 264 -27.82 -18.13 -10.75
C SER A 264 -28.86 -19.26 -10.81
N ALA A 265 -28.41 -20.52 -10.78
CA ALA A 265 -29.29 -21.69 -10.76
C ALA A 265 -30.15 -21.73 -9.48
N MET A 266 -29.54 -21.48 -8.32
CA MET A 266 -30.19 -21.44 -7.02
C MET A 266 -31.33 -20.42 -6.98
N LEU A 267 -31.09 -19.19 -7.45
CA LEU A 267 -32.09 -18.12 -7.40
C LEU A 267 -33.12 -18.21 -8.54
N GLY A 268 -32.71 -18.72 -9.71
CA GLY A 268 -33.55 -18.77 -10.91
C GLY A 268 -34.47 -20.00 -11.00
N LEU A 269 -34.12 -21.12 -10.36
CA LEU A 269 -34.85 -22.40 -10.50
C LEU A 269 -35.63 -22.79 -9.23
N ALA A 270 -35.57 -21.99 -8.17
CA ALA A 270 -36.21 -22.27 -6.90
C ALA A 270 -37.74 -22.07 -6.92
N LYS A 271 -38.43 -22.78 -6.03
CA LYS A 271 -39.83 -22.53 -5.67
C LYS A 271 -39.90 -21.74 -4.37
N TYR A 272 -40.46 -20.55 -4.44
CA TYR A 272 -40.52 -19.60 -3.33
C TYR A 272 -41.84 -19.70 -2.58
N ARG A 273 -41.79 -19.37 -1.28
CA ARG A 273 -42.96 -19.42 -0.42
C ARG A 273 -44.03 -18.42 -0.87
N ALA A 274 -45.22 -18.95 -1.19
CA ALA A 274 -46.41 -18.15 -1.45
C ALA A 274 -46.74 -17.20 -0.28
N GLU A 275 -47.27 -16.03 -0.60
CA GLU A 275 -47.66 -15.05 0.41
C GLU A 275 -48.74 -15.58 1.35
N THR A 276 -48.50 -15.45 2.65
CA THR A 276 -49.58 -15.38 3.63
C THR A 276 -50.04 -13.92 3.69
N PRO A 277 -51.30 -13.59 3.34
CA PRO A 277 -51.81 -12.24 3.48
C PRO A 277 -51.65 -11.81 4.94
N ALA A 278 -50.93 -10.72 5.16
CA ALA A 278 -50.80 -10.13 6.48
C ALA A 278 -52.19 -9.68 6.93
N ALA A 279 -52.67 -10.16 8.07
CA ALA A 279 -53.82 -9.56 8.72
C ALA A 279 -53.48 -8.08 8.98
N GLU A 280 -54.33 -7.17 8.49
CA GLU A 280 -54.22 -5.74 8.73
C GLU A 280 -54.32 -5.45 10.24
N GLY A 281 -53.18 -5.54 10.93
CA GLY A 281 -53.04 -5.01 12.27
C GLY A 281 -52.98 -3.49 12.16
N LYS A 282 -53.98 -2.81 12.74
CA LYS A 282 -53.98 -1.35 12.95
C LYS A 282 -52.61 -0.90 13.45
N GLN A 283 -51.91 -0.09 12.66
CA GLN A 283 -50.75 0.63 13.14
C GLN A 283 -51.24 1.75 14.05
N ASP A 284 -51.04 1.58 15.36
CA ASP A 284 -51.18 2.68 16.31
C ASP A 284 -50.13 3.75 15.97
N ALA A 285 -50.62 4.91 15.52
CA ALA A 285 -49.82 6.10 15.36
C ALA A 285 -49.54 6.69 16.75
N GLY A 286 -48.27 6.90 17.10
CA GLY A 286 -47.93 7.87 18.15
C GLY A 286 -46.82 7.55 19.14
N THR A 287 -46.01 6.50 19.00
CA THR A 287 -44.80 6.34 19.83
C THR A 287 -43.59 5.90 18.99
N PHE A 288 -42.47 6.60 19.13
CA PHE A 288 -41.20 6.22 18.50
C PHE A 288 -40.66 4.98 19.22
N ASP A 289 -40.82 3.80 18.62
CA ASP A 289 -40.22 2.56 19.13
C ASP A 289 -38.70 2.56 18.83
N TRP A 290 -37.88 2.69 19.88
CA TRP A 290 -36.42 2.72 19.78
C TRP A 290 -35.80 1.32 19.62
N ARG A 291 -36.54 0.25 19.95
CA ARG A 291 -36.08 -1.13 19.92
C ARG A 291 -35.50 -1.59 18.56
N PRO A 292 -36.09 -1.25 17.40
CA PRO A 292 -35.50 -1.58 16.10
C PRO A 292 -34.16 -0.85 15.80
N TRP A 293 -33.80 0.17 16.58
CA TRP A 293 -32.57 0.95 16.41
C TRP A 293 -31.43 0.51 17.35
N ALA A 294 -31.71 -0.31 18.37
CA ALA A 294 -30.67 -0.92 19.22
C ALA A 294 -29.57 -1.66 18.43
N PRO A 295 -29.86 -2.37 17.32
CA PRO A 295 -28.84 -2.99 16.47
C PRO A 295 -27.84 -1.97 15.90
N VAL A 296 -28.29 -0.73 15.63
CA VAL A 296 -27.46 0.32 15.03
C VAL A 296 -26.40 0.77 16.04
N ALA A 297 -26.75 0.81 17.33
CA ALA A 297 -25.79 1.06 18.40
C ALA A 297 -24.75 -0.06 18.50
N VAL A 298 -25.14 -1.34 18.39
CA VAL A 298 -24.20 -2.47 18.38
C VAL A 298 -23.24 -2.37 17.19
N ALA A 299 -23.75 -2.04 16.00
CA ALA A 299 -22.94 -1.87 14.79
C ALA A 299 -21.91 -0.73 14.94
N ALA A 300 -22.28 0.38 15.59
CA ALA A 300 -21.37 1.50 15.86
C ALA A 300 -20.36 1.19 16.97
N MET A 301 -20.75 0.45 18.02
CA MET A 301 -19.88 0.10 19.14
C MET A 301 -18.75 -0.85 18.73
N LEU A 302 -18.98 -1.72 17.76
CA LEU A 302 -17.99 -2.73 17.35
C LEU A 302 -16.66 -2.09 16.88
N PRO A 303 -16.61 -1.14 15.92
CA PRO A 303 -15.37 -0.46 15.55
C PRO A 303 -14.76 0.39 16.67
N LEU A 304 -15.58 1.01 17.51
CA LEU A 304 -15.09 1.77 18.67
C LEU A 304 -14.31 0.86 19.62
N VAL A 305 -14.73 -0.40 19.79
CA VAL A 305 -14.03 -1.38 20.62
C VAL A 305 -12.82 -1.98 19.93
N CYS A 306 -12.84 -2.25 18.62
CA CYS A 306 -11.74 -3.00 17.97
C CYS A 306 -10.69 -2.13 17.27
N VAL A 307 -11.03 -0.91 16.88
CA VAL A 307 -10.21 -0.08 15.99
C VAL A 307 -9.73 1.18 16.69
N LEU A 308 -10.61 1.83 17.45
CA LEU A 308 -10.29 3.14 18.05
C LEU A 308 -9.13 3.04 19.04
N SER A 309 -8.07 3.81 18.78
CA SER A 309 -7.00 4.02 19.72
C SER A 309 -7.05 5.46 20.24
N LEU A 310 -7.42 5.62 21.51
CA LEU A 310 -7.49 6.92 22.19
C LEU A 310 -6.10 7.46 22.56
N GLY A 311 -5.06 6.67 22.34
CA GLY A 311 -3.70 7.06 22.64
C GLY A 311 -3.11 8.00 21.60
N LYS A 312 -2.34 9.01 22.06
CA LYS A 312 -1.36 9.74 21.24
C LYS A 312 -0.02 9.00 21.09
N SER A 313 0.60 9.09 19.93
CA SER A 313 1.97 8.63 19.71
C SER A 313 2.98 9.71 20.07
N ASP A 314 3.99 9.37 20.87
CA ASP A 314 5.10 10.28 21.19
C ASP A 314 6.36 9.47 21.50
N LEU A 315 7.50 9.94 21.01
CA LEU A 315 8.84 9.42 21.31
C LEU A 315 9.69 10.43 22.09
N SER A 316 9.14 11.60 22.43
CA SER A 316 9.82 12.61 23.25
C SER A 316 10.30 12.00 24.56
N ASP A 317 11.57 12.19 24.86
CA ASP A 317 12.26 11.68 26.06
C ASP A 317 12.35 10.15 26.18
N LYS A 318 11.95 9.41 25.12
CA LYS A 318 11.99 7.94 25.09
C LYS A 318 13.33 7.42 24.64
N THR A 319 13.82 6.37 25.30
CA THR A 319 15.09 5.73 24.96
C THR A 319 14.84 4.45 24.16
N VAL A 320 15.38 4.42 22.94
CA VAL A 320 15.44 3.25 22.07
C VAL A 320 16.84 2.66 22.16
N LEU A 321 16.94 1.45 22.71
CA LEU A 321 18.19 0.72 22.88
C LEU A 321 18.31 -0.35 21.80
N ALA A 322 19.39 -0.33 21.02
CA ALA A 322 19.73 -1.38 20.07
C ALA A 322 20.80 -2.31 20.66
N TYR A 323 20.59 -3.62 20.51
CA TYR A 323 21.61 -4.61 20.83
C TYR A 323 22.69 -4.61 19.75
N ASP A 324 23.89 -4.16 20.10
CA ASP A 324 24.99 -3.92 19.18
C ASP A 324 26.00 -5.07 19.22
N ARG A 325 25.56 -6.24 18.79
CA ARG A 325 26.40 -7.43 18.67
C ARG A 325 25.98 -8.24 17.44
N GLY A 326 26.96 -8.60 16.61
CA GLY A 326 26.74 -9.29 15.34
C GLY A 326 27.22 -8.46 14.16
N TYR A 327 26.75 -8.79 12.97
CA TYR A 327 27.05 -8.04 11.75
C TYR A 327 26.05 -6.90 11.58
N LEU A 328 26.30 -5.78 12.27
CA LEU A 328 25.51 -4.56 12.17
C LEU A 328 26.36 -3.46 11.53
N ASP A 329 25.82 -2.92 10.45
CA ASP A 329 26.44 -1.83 9.71
C ASP A 329 25.73 -0.51 10.08
N TRP A 330 26.43 0.29 10.87
CA TRP A 330 25.97 1.60 11.34
C TRP A 330 26.50 2.75 10.47
N ASP A 331 27.08 2.46 9.31
CA ASP A 331 27.59 3.48 8.42
C ASP A 331 26.46 4.29 7.79
N VAL A 332 26.81 5.52 7.44
CA VAL A 332 25.97 6.46 6.69
C VAL A 332 26.59 6.66 5.30
N PRO A 333 25.78 7.00 4.28
CA PRO A 333 26.31 7.33 2.96
C PRO A 333 27.33 8.48 3.06
N VAL A 334 28.50 8.31 2.44
CA VAL A 334 29.55 9.34 2.34
C VAL A 334 29.83 9.72 0.89
N HIS A 335 30.37 10.92 0.68
CA HIS A 335 30.81 11.36 -0.64
C HIS A 335 31.90 10.45 -1.21
N ASP A 336 31.95 10.37 -2.55
CA ASP A 336 32.97 9.63 -3.30
C ASP A 336 32.91 8.10 -3.10
N ARG A 337 31.84 7.60 -2.48
CA ARG A 337 31.49 6.17 -2.40
C ARG A 337 30.06 5.97 -2.86
N TYR A 338 29.90 5.14 -3.89
CA TYR A 338 28.65 4.95 -4.61
C TYR A 338 28.24 3.48 -4.69
N GLY A 339 26.99 3.24 -5.03
CA GLY A 339 26.36 1.93 -5.10
C GLY A 339 25.67 1.53 -3.80
N ALA A 340 24.88 0.47 -3.88
CA ALA A 340 24.09 -0.06 -2.76
C ALA A 340 24.99 -0.47 -1.58
N ASP A 341 26.14 -1.06 -1.85
CA ASP A 341 27.08 -1.52 -0.82
C ASP A 341 27.74 -0.36 -0.05
N SER A 342 27.83 0.82 -0.67
CA SER A 342 28.37 2.04 -0.04
C SER A 342 27.33 2.83 0.77
N SER A 343 26.07 2.39 0.80
CA SER A 343 24.99 3.14 1.44
C SER A 343 24.98 3.06 2.96
N GLY A 344 25.71 2.11 3.55
CA GLY A 344 25.51 1.72 4.93
C GLY A 344 24.10 1.14 5.16
N ARG A 345 23.90 0.37 6.23
CA ARG A 345 22.60 -0.27 6.47
C ARG A 345 21.71 0.47 7.46
N PHE A 346 22.18 0.81 8.66
CA PHE A 346 21.34 1.32 9.76
C PHE A 346 21.80 2.68 10.31
N GLY A 347 22.81 3.33 9.73
CA GLY A 347 23.38 4.58 10.26
C GLY A 347 22.42 5.77 10.32
N MET A 348 21.34 5.78 9.53
CA MET A 348 20.30 6.82 9.56
C MET A 348 19.22 6.55 10.61
N LEU A 349 19.15 5.35 11.21
CA LEU A 349 18.16 5.01 12.24
C LEU A 349 18.30 5.88 13.51
N PRO A 350 19.50 6.13 14.07
CA PRO A 350 19.67 7.07 15.18
C PRO A 350 19.17 8.48 14.83
N VAL A 351 19.55 9.00 13.66
CA VAL A 351 19.13 10.33 13.17
C VAL A 351 17.60 10.41 13.05
N PHE A 352 16.98 9.33 12.58
CA PHE A 352 15.53 9.22 12.50
C PHE A 352 14.88 9.24 13.89
N VAL A 353 15.33 8.43 14.84
CA VAL A 353 14.76 8.39 16.21
C VAL A 353 14.89 9.74 16.90
N GLU A 354 16.04 10.40 16.78
CA GLU A 354 16.28 11.74 17.32
C GLU A 354 15.35 12.79 16.69
N SER A 355 15.10 12.70 15.38
CA SER A 355 14.15 13.60 14.71
C SER A 355 12.71 13.45 15.20
N LEU A 356 12.37 12.33 15.85
CA LEU A 356 11.06 12.10 16.48
C LEU A 356 11.02 12.52 17.95
N GLY A 357 12.13 13.08 18.48
CA GLY A 357 12.28 13.50 19.88
C GLY A 357 12.84 12.43 20.83
N GLY A 358 13.14 11.23 20.32
CA GLY A 358 13.69 10.13 21.11
C GLY A 358 15.21 10.19 21.26
N ARG A 359 15.74 9.30 22.10
CA ARG A 359 17.17 9.03 22.26
C ARG A 359 17.48 7.64 21.74
N PHE A 360 18.53 7.51 20.94
CA PHE A 360 19.02 6.22 20.47
C PHE A 360 20.30 5.83 21.21
N GLN A 361 20.34 4.62 21.74
CA GLN A 361 21.50 4.07 22.44
C GLN A 361 21.86 2.70 21.87
N ARG A 362 23.14 2.35 21.94
CA ARG A 362 23.68 1.05 21.51
C ARG A 362 24.35 0.39 22.70
N SER A 363 24.12 -0.91 22.90
CA SER A 363 24.77 -1.69 23.94
C SER A 363 25.08 -3.10 23.44
N SER A 364 26.33 -3.53 23.60
CA SER A 364 26.78 -4.89 23.27
C SER A 364 26.50 -5.90 24.38
N ASP A 365 26.31 -5.43 25.61
CA ASP A 365 26.26 -6.29 26.81
C ASP A 365 24.83 -6.39 27.39
N LEU A 366 23.95 -5.46 27.03
CA LEU A 366 22.60 -5.29 27.61
C LEU A 366 22.67 -5.37 29.13
N SER A 367 23.39 -4.43 29.73
CA SER A 367 23.52 -4.36 31.19
C SER A 367 22.16 -4.12 31.84
N GLN A 368 22.04 -4.39 33.15
CA GLN A 368 20.79 -4.07 33.85
C GLN A 368 20.48 -2.56 33.84
N GLU A 369 21.52 -1.72 33.86
CA GLU A 369 21.38 -0.28 33.77
C GLU A 369 20.80 0.13 32.41
N ASP A 370 21.38 -0.38 31.31
CA ASP A 370 20.91 -0.12 29.95
C ASP A 370 19.44 -0.51 29.78
N LEU A 371 19.07 -1.73 30.20
CA LEU A 371 17.71 -2.25 30.09
C LEU A 371 16.73 -1.51 31.00
N SER A 372 17.17 -1.02 32.15
CA SER A 372 16.32 -0.23 33.05
C SER A 372 16.02 1.18 32.52
N GLY A 373 16.95 1.76 31.75
CA GLY A 373 16.81 3.07 31.12
C GLY A 373 16.14 3.06 29.75
N ALA A 374 15.88 1.88 29.18
CA ALA A 374 15.30 1.70 27.87
C ALA A 374 13.77 1.58 27.91
N ASP A 375 13.08 2.33 27.05
CA ASP A 375 11.64 2.14 26.80
C ASP A 375 11.40 1.07 25.72
N VAL A 376 12.32 0.95 24.76
CA VAL A 376 12.26 -0.03 23.66
C VAL A 376 13.63 -0.67 23.48
N LEU A 377 13.67 -2.00 23.46
CA LEU A 377 14.82 -2.79 23.03
C LEU A 377 14.61 -3.25 21.59
N ILE A 378 15.58 -3.03 20.72
CA ILE A 378 15.57 -3.49 19.33
C ILE A 378 16.70 -4.49 19.09
N LEU A 379 16.33 -5.65 18.53
CA LEU A 379 17.25 -6.67 18.05
C LEU A 379 17.15 -6.72 16.53
N ILE A 380 18.22 -6.33 15.84
CA ILE A 380 18.27 -6.32 14.38
C ILE A 380 19.07 -7.55 13.93
N HIS A 381 18.40 -8.55 13.38
CA HIS A 381 19.00 -9.77 12.82
C HIS A 381 20.19 -10.32 13.64
N PRO A 382 20.02 -10.67 14.93
CA PRO A 382 21.10 -11.28 15.69
C PRO A 382 21.56 -12.57 15.00
N ASN A 383 22.88 -12.73 14.83
CA ASN A 383 23.51 -13.81 14.05
C ASN A 383 24.71 -14.46 14.76
N GLN A 384 24.85 -14.23 16.06
CA GLN A 384 25.85 -14.84 16.91
C GLN A 384 25.15 -15.60 18.06
N ALA A 385 25.84 -16.60 18.62
CA ALA A 385 25.37 -17.32 19.79
C ALA A 385 25.13 -16.38 20.97
N TRP A 386 24.02 -16.57 21.68
CA TRP A 386 23.67 -15.74 22.84
C TRP A 386 24.38 -16.23 24.10
N PRO A 387 24.96 -15.33 24.91
CA PRO A 387 25.29 -15.66 26.29
C PRO A 387 24.00 -15.90 27.10
N ASP A 388 23.94 -17.01 27.85
CA ASP A 388 22.75 -17.40 28.62
C ASP A 388 22.25 -16.28 29.55
N GLU A 389 23.17 -15.57 30.20
CA GLU A 389 22.82 -14.46 31.09
C GLU A 389 22.15 -13.29 30.36
N VAL A 390 22.61 -12.97 29.14
CA VAL A 390 22.03 -11.89 28.32
C VAL A 390 20.62 -12.28 27.89
N LEU A 391 20.44 -13.51 27.43
CA LEU A 391 19.13 -14.02 27.02
C LEU A 391 18.12 -13.99 28.19
N LEU A 392 18.55 -14.40 29.39
CA LEU A 392 17.74 -14.30 30.61
C LEU A 392 17.38 -12.85 30.96
N ARG A 393 18.32 -11.91 30.84
CA ARG A 393 18.05 -10.48 31.06
C ARG A 393 17.01 -9.93 30.07
N VAL A 394 17.09 -10.28 28.79
CA VAL A 394 16.10 -9.88 27.79
C VAL A 394 14.71 -10.43 28.13
N GLN A 395 14.63 -11.71 28.51
CA GLN A 395 13.35 -12.32 28.91
C GLN A 395 12.75 -11.63 30.14
N GLU A 396 13.57 -11.32 31.14
CA GLU A 396 13.12 -10.65 32.36
C GLU A 396 12.70 -9.20 32.11
N TYR A 397 13.45 -8.46 31.28
CA TYR A 397 13.09 -7.11 30.83
C TYR A 397 11.67 -7.09 30.23
N VAL A 398 11.36 -8.00 29.32
CA VAL A 398 10.02 -8.09 28.72
C VAL A 398 8.97 -8.47 29.76
N ARG A 399 9.20 -9.50 30.59
CA ARG A 399 8.22 -9.93 31.61
C ARG A 399 7.84 -8.79 32.57
N ARG A 400 8.81 -7.93 32.92
CA ARG A 400 8.62 -6.78 33.82
C ARG A 400 7.89 -5.58 33.22
N GLY A 401 7.66 -5.56 31.91
CA GLY A 401 6.97 -4.44 31.24
C GLY A 401 7.70 -3.86 30.05
N GLY A 402 8.95 -4.28 29.79
CA GLY A 402 9.74 -3.84 28.66
C GLY A 402 9.12 -4.18 27.31
N SER A 403 9.38 -3.33 26.32
CA SER A 403 8.96 -3.54 24.94
C SER A 403 10.14 -3.98 24.09
N LEU A 404 9.95 -5.06 23.33
CA LEU A 404 10.97 -5.67 22.48
C LEU A 404 10.52 -5.67 21.01
N LEU A 405 11.39 -5.20 20.13
CA LEU A 405 11.29 -5.34 18.67
C LEU A 405 12.36 -6.31 18.18
N VAL A 406 11.97 -7.35 17.46
CA VAL A 406 12.89 -8.27 16.79
C VAL A 406 12.69 -8.13 15.29
N ALA A 407 13.66 -7.55 14.58
CA ALA A 407 13.67 -7.45 13.13
C ALA A 407 14.47 -8.62 12.56
N ALA A 408 13.77 -9.69 12.19
CA ALA A 408 14.36 -10.99 11.95
C ALA A 408 14.94 -11.15 10.54
N GLY A 409 14.20 -10.94 9.45
CA GLY A 409 14.70 -11.24 8.10
C GLY A 409 14.85 -12.75 7.79
N PRO A 410 15.09 -13.12 6.51
CA PRO A 410 15.38 -14.48 6.07
C PRO A 410 16.57 -15.05 6.82
N ARG A 411 16.44 -16.28 7.32
CA ARG A 411 17.51 -16.93 8.06
C ARG A 411 18.72 -17.12 7.16
N LEU A 412 19.87 -16.64 7.63
CA LEU A 412 21.16 -16.85 6.99
C LEU A 412 21.94 -17.87 7.83
N GLN A 413 22.60 -18.80 7.15
CA GLN A 413 23.50 -19.76 7.77
C GLN A 413 24.73 -19.91 6.87
N ASP A 414 25.87 -19.48 7.39
CA ASP A 414 27.17 -19.69 6.78
C ASP A 414 28.05 -20.56 7.70
N SER A 415 29.31 -20.79 7.32
CA SER A 415 30.24 -21.64 8.11
C SER A 415 30.65 -21.06 9.47
N ASN A 416 30.49 -19.74 9.66
CA ASN A 416 30.97 -18.97 10.81
C ASN A 416 29.85 -18.25 11.60
N SER A 417 28.65 -18.11 11.04
CA SER A 417 27.53 -17.36 11.58
C SER A 417 26.19 -17.97 11.20
N ALA A 418 25.21 -17.87 12.10
CA ALA A 418 23.85 -18.34 11.86
C ALA A 418 22.87 -17.41 12.57
N SER A 419 21.76 -17.07 11.92
CA SER A 419 20.74 -16.24 12.56
C SER A 419 20.25 -16.89 13.86
N SER A 420 20.25 -16.13 14.94
CA SER A 420 19.99 -16.55 16.32
C SER A 420 18.79 -15.85 16.95
N TYR A 421 17.97 -15.14 16.15
CA TYR A 421 16.74 -14.49 16.65
C TYR A 421 15.72 -15.48 17.21
N ASN A 422 15.73 -16.74 16.75
CA ASN A 422 14.78 -17.75 17.21
C ASN A 422 15.06 -18.21 18.66
N GLU A 423 16.28 -18.05 19.16
CA GLU A 423 16.58 -18.30 20.58
C GLU A 423 15.77 -17.38 21.50
N VAL A 424 15.44 -16.17 21.03
CA VAL A 424 14.57 -15.20 21.72
C VAL A 424 13.08 -15.50 21.46
N LEU A 425 12.71 -15.93 20.24
CA LEU A 425 11.32 -16.02 19.78
C LEU A 425 10.65 -17.39 20.01
N GLU A 426 11.39 -18.49 20.02
CA GLU A 426 10.86 -19.85 20.25
C GLU A 426 10.21 -20.01 21.63
N PRO A 427 10.80 -19.52 22.75
CA PRO A 427 10.13 -19.54 24.06
C PRO A 427 8.80 -18.75 24.06
N LEU A 428 8.68 -17.79 23.14
CA LEU A 428 7.48 -17.00 22.91
C LEU A 428 6.56 -17.61 21.86
N GLY A 429 6.82 -18.84 21.39
CA GLY A 429 6.04 -19.55 20.39
C GLY A 429 5.89 -18.79 19.07
N MET A 430 6.75 -17.80 18.78
CA MET A 430 6.72 -16.99 17.55
C MET A 430 7.97 -17.21 16.68
N PRO A 431 8.43 -18.45 16.43
CA PRO A 431 9.62 -18.67 15.63
C PRO A 431 9.43 -18.14 14.22
N VAL A 432 10.46 -17.50 13.69
CA VAL A 432 10.58 -17.15 12.28
C VAL A 432 10.94 -18.44 11.54
N ARG A 433 10.21 -18.74 10.47
CA ARG A 433 10.41 -19.95 9.68
C ARG A 433 11.72 -19.86 8.90
N PHE A 434 12.29 -21.01 8.58
CA PHE A 434 13.39 -21.06 7.62
C PHE A 434 12.82 -21.02 6.20
N ASP A 435 12.32 -19.85 5.82
CA ASP A 435 11.79 -19.56 4.51
C ASP A 435 12.12 -18.11 4.09
N THR A 436 11.89 -17.84 2.81
CA THR A 436 11.79 -16.49 2.26
C THR A 436 10.38 -16.30 1.74
N ALA A 437 9.66 -15.33 2.28
CA ALA A 437 8.32 -14.99 1.85
C ALA A 437 8.40 -14.18 0.56
N VAL A 438 8.01 -14.81 -0.55
CA VAL A 438 8.07 -14.22 -1.89
C VAL A 438 6.70 -13.66 -2.25
N SER A 439 6.65 -12.37 -2.54
CA SER A 439 5.44 -11.68 -3.00
C SER A 439 5.31 -11.75 -4.52
N GLN A 440 4.10 -11.91 -5.04
CA GLN A 440 3.89 -11.85 -6.49
C GLN A 440 4.16 -10.45 -7.07
N ASN A 441 3.70 -9.42 -6.36
CA ASN A 441 4.10 -8.04 -6.63
C ASN A 441 5.19 -7.66 -5.66
N GLU A 442 6.28 -7.12 -6.18
CA GLU A 442 7.37 -6.55 -5.39
C GLU A 442 6.88 -5.70 -4.20
N ALA A 443 7.51 -5.90 -3.04
CA ALA A 443 7.19 -5.24 -1.78
C ALA A 443 5.73 -5.44 -1.32
N TRP A 444 5.11 -6.55 -1.71
CA TRP A 444 3.72 -6.90 -1.37
C TRP A 444 2.68 -5.88 -1.83
N ARG A 445 2.96 -5.12 -2.90
CA ARG A 445 2.06 -4.07 -3.38
C ARG A 445 0.68 -4.62 -3.73
N HIS A 446 -0.36 -3.98 -3.19
CA HIS A 446 -1.77 -4.38 -3.23
C HIS A 446 -2.06 -5.77 -2.65
N GLY A 447 -1.10 -6.38 -1.94
CA GLY A 447 -1.18 -7.77 -1.49
C GLY A 447 -1.09 -7.98 0.01
N MET A 448 -1.25 -6.94 0.82
CA MET A 448 -1.17 -7.04 2.28
C MET A 448 -2.54 -6.88 2.96
N LEU A 449 -2.84 -7.83 3.84
CA LEU A 449 -3.83 -7.62 4.90
C LEU A 449 -3.16 -6.89 6.06
N ARG A 450 -3.81 -5.85 6.56
CA ARG A 450 -3.34 -5.02 7.67
C ARG A 450 -4.31 -5.17 8.83
N ALA A 451 -3.81 -5.52 10.00
CA ALA A 451 -4.62 -5.51 11.20
C ALA A 451 -4.99 -4.08 11.61
N ALA A 452 -6.04 -3.92 12.41
CA ALA A 452 -6.38 -2.69 13.12
C ALA A 452 -5.37 -2.42 14.24
N HIS A 453 -4.11 -2.22 13.86
CA HIS A 453 -2.97 -1.97 14.73
C HIS A 453 -2.49 -0.53 14.56
N PRO A 454 -2.16 0.21 15.64
CA PRO A 454 -1.75 1.62 15.54
C PRO A 454 -0.57 1.89 14.59
N ALA A 455 0.36 0.94 14.46
CA ALA A 455 1.48 1.05 13.52
C ALA A 455 1.08 0.99 12.04
N ALA A 456 0.04 0.21 11.70
CA ALA A 456 -0.30 -0.09 10.30
C ALA A 456 -1.59 0.60 9.82
N ILE A 457 -2.46 1.02 10.74
CA ILE A 457 -3.77 1.55 10.39
C ILE A 457 -3.68 2.84 9.56
N GLY A 458 -4.46 2.91 8.48
CA GLY A 458 -4.47 4.05 7.57
C GLY A 458 -3.32 4.09 6.55
N LEU A 459 -2.27 3.27 6.69
CA LEU A 459 -1.20 3.16 5.71
C LEU A 459 -1.60 2.20 4.59
N GLY A 460 -1.69 2.67 3.35
CA GLY A 460 -1.90 1.84 2.16
C GLY A 460 -0.70 0.94 1.83
N ASP A 461 -0.96 -0.07 1.01
CA ASP A 461 0.01 -1.02 0.42
C ASP A 461 0.15 -0.79 -1.11
N GLU A 462 -0.23 0.37 -1.62
CA GLU A 462 0.01 0.73 -3.04
C GLU A 462 1.50 0.89 -3.35
N ARG A 463 2.29 1.06 -2.28
CA ARG A 463 3.69 1.46 -2.24
C ARG A 463 4.37 0.69 -1.10
N ASP A 464 5.69 0.64 -1.10
CA ASP A 464 6.45 -0.02 -0.02
C ASP A 464 6.51 0.83 1.26
N ARG A 465 5.37 0.93 1.96
CA ARG A 465 5.23 1.72 3.19
C ARG A 465 5.61 0.94 4.46
N PHE A 466 5.96 -0.33 4.31
CA PHE A 466 6.23 -1.23 5.43
C PHE A 466 7.66 -1.77 5.42
N GLY A 467 8.42 -1.63 4.32
CA GLY A 467 9.80 -2.09 4.22
C GLY A 467 9.91 -3.61 4.35
N MET A 468 9.02 -4.34 3.66
CA MET A 468 8.87 -5.81 3.72
C MET A 468 9.26 -6.46 2.38
N THR A 469 10.37 -6.05 1.79
CA THR A 469 10.78 -6.47 0.44
C THR A 469 11.31 -7.90 0.39
N ALA A 470 11.98 -8.35 1.45
CA ALA A 470 12.66 -9.64 1.53
C ALA A 470 12.37 -10.27 2.90
N ALA A 471 11.10 -10.45 3.23
CA ALA A 471 10.67 -10.95 4.53
C ALA A 471 10.81 -12.48 4.66
N ALA A 472 10.94 -12.98 5.88
CA ALA A 472 10.61 -14.35 6.26
C ALA A 472 9.24 -14.41 6.95
N SER A 473 8.59 -15.56 6.87
CA SER A 473 7.28 -15.73 7.49
C SER A 473 7.37 -16.19 8.95
N VAL A 474 6.46 -15.70 9.77
CA VAL A 474 6.45 -15.91 11.23
C VAL A 474 5.37 -16.92 11.62
N GLN A 475 5.70 -17.92 12.43
CA GLN A 475 4.69 -18.80 13.02
C GLN A 475 3.99 -18.11 14.18
N LEU A 476 2.66 -18.25 14.29
CA LEU A 476 1.90 -17.61 15.36
C LEU A 476 1.15 -18.60 16.25
N PRO A 477 1.23 -18.44 17.58
CA PRO A 477 0.33 -19.08 18.51
C PRO A 477 -0.98 -18.26 18.63
N TRP A 478 -2.05 -18.90 19.12
CA TRP A 478 -3.36 -18.25 19.37
C TRP A 478 -3.31 -17.01 20.28
N ARG A 479 -2.24 -16.86 21.08
CA ARG A 479 -2.03 -15.71 21.98
C ARG A 479 -1.29 -14.53 21.32
N ALA A 480 -0.79 -14.71 20.10
CA ALA A 480 -0.20 -13.64 19.30
C ALA A 480 -1.21 -13.13 18.27
N SER A 481 -1.03 -11.88 17.87
CA SER A 481 -1.88 -11.19 16.90
C SER A 481 -1.06 -10.82 15.68
N PRO A 482 -1.50 -11.13 14.45
CA PRO A 482 -0.84 -10.64 13.26
C PRO A 482 -1.01 -9.11 13.15
N ILE A 483 0.01 -8.43 12.64
CA ILE A 483 -0.01 -7.01 12.28
C ILE A 483 -0.09 -6.87 10.76
N LEU A 484 0.79 -7.58 10.05
CA LEU A 484 0.90 -7.58 8.59
C LEU A 484 0.87 -9.02 8.09
N VAL A 485 0.03 -9.29 7.09
CA VAL A 485 -0.09 -10.61 6.47
C VAL A 485 -0.06 -10.46 4.95
N GLY A 486 0.89 -11.12 4.30
CA GLY A 486 1.02 -11.19 2.85
C GLY A 486 0.01 -12.19 2.28
N ARG A 487 -1.03 -11.69 1.58
CA ARG A 487 -2.11 -12.51 0.99
C ARG A 487 -1.72 -13.16 -0.34
N TRP A 488 -0.95 -12.44 -1.16
CA TRP A 488 -0.59 -12.84 -2.53
C TRP A 488 0.91 -13.06 -2.66
N GLY A 489 1.35 -14.21 -2.18
CA GLY A 489 2.74 -14.65 -2.21
C GLY A 489 2.87 -16.09 -1.73
N TRP A 490 4.08 -16.62 -1.65
CA TRP A 490 4.35 -17.96 -1.18
C TRP A 490 5.60 -18.01 -0.30
N SER A 491 5.72 -19.11 0.45
CA SER A 491 6.83 -19.36 1.37
C SER A 491 7.84 -20.29 0.68
N ASP A 492 8.89 -19.71 0.09
CA ASP A 492 10.01 -20.44 -0.51
C ASP A 492 10.92 -21.00 0.60
N PRO A 493 11.08 -22.31 0.77
CA PRO A 493 11.90 -22.88 1.83
C PRO A 493 13.38 -22.47 1.73
N GLY A 494 13.98 -22.12 2.87
CA GLY A 494 15.38 -21.70 2.91
C GLY A 494 15.60 -20.23 2.57
N SER A 495 16.81 -19.91 2.11
CA SER A 495 17.27 -18.55 1.79
C SER A 495 17.76 -18.43 0.34
N ASP A 496 17.54 -19.44 -0.50
CA ASP A 496 18.08 -19.47 -1.86
C ASP A 496 17.50 -18.35 -2.72
N PHE A 497 16.19 -18.07 -2.60
CA PHE A 497 15.60 -16.92 -3.26
C PHE A 497 16.25 -15.60 -2.85
N PHE A 498 16.44 -15.40 -1.55
CA PHE A 498 17.06 -14.20 -1.01
C PHE A 498 18.48 -13.98 -1.57
N LEU A 499 19.25 -15.07 -1.76
CA LEU A 499 20.63 -15.02 -2.23
C LEU A 499 20.75 -14.97 -3.76
N THR A 500 19.83 -15.57 -4.50
CA THR A 500 19.94 -15.74 -5.96
C THR A 500 18.96 -14.92 -6.77
N GLY A 501 17.91 -14.38 -6.16
CA GLY A 501 16.78 -13.73 -6.83
C GLY A 501 15.94 -14.67 -7.69
N ARG A 502 16.16 -15.99 -7.62
CA ARG A 502 15.46 -17.00 -8.42
C ARG A 502 14.65 -17.92 -7.52
N ALA A 503 13.33 -17.79 -7.60
CA ALA A 503 12.40 -18.73 -6.99
C ALA A 503 11.32 -19.12 -7.99
N ARG A 504 10.81 -20.34 -7.82
CA ARG A 504 9.63 -20.82 -8.50
C ARG A 504 8.78 -21.51 -7.46
N TRP A 505 7.54 -21.06 -7.35
CA TRP A 505 6.59 -21.68 -6.43
C TRP A 505 6.37 -23.16 -6.77
N GLU A 506 6.39 -24.00 -5.74
CA GLU A 506 5.99 -25.40 -5.82
C GLU A 506 4.67 -25.65 -5.06
N PRO A 507 3.79 -26.57 -5.50
CA PRO A 507 2.48 -26.80 -4.86
C PRO A 507 2.52 -27.18 -3.37
N ARG A 508 3.65 -27.72 -2.89
CA ARG A 508 3.87 -28.04 -1.47
C ARG A 508 4.16 -26.82 -0.61
N GLU A 509 4.65 -25.75 -1.22
CA GLU A 509 4.96 -24.50 -0.54
C GLU A 509 3.68 -23.78 -0.20
N ARG A 510 3.69 -23.15 0.99
CA ARG A 510 2.51 -22.47 1.50
C ARG A 510 2.19 -21.25 0.63
N LEU A 511 1.00 -21.24 0.06
CA LEU A 511 0.50 -20.17 -0.80
C LEU A 511 -0.47 -19.27 -0.01
N GLY A 512 -0.11 -17.99 0.06
CA GLY A 512 -0.85 -16.93 0.71
C GLY A 512 -0.86 -16.97 2.24
N ASP A 513 -1.40 -15.88 2.78
CA ASP A 513 -1.58 -15.60 4.21
C ASP A 513 -0.32 -15.89 5.05
N LEU A 514 0.80 -15.33 4.60
CA LEU A 514 2.09 -15.38 5.28
C LEU A 514 2.18 -14.24 6.28
N VAL A 515 2.45 -14.55 7.54
CA VAL A 515 2.58 -13.52 8.58
C VAL A 515 3.94 -12.85 8.44
N LEU A 516 3.93 -11.55 8.16
CA LEU A 516 5.14 -10.74 7.97
C LEU A 516 5.48 -9.91 9.21
N ALA A 517 4.49 -9.63 10.07
CA ALA A 517 4.72 -8.98 11.36
C ALA A 517 3.66 -9.41 12.36
N ALA A 518 4.03 -9.54 13.63
CA ALA A 518 3.10 -9.93 14.69
C ALA A 518 3.48 -9.39 16.07
N GLU A 519 2.47 -9.28 16.94
CA GLU A 519 2.60 -8.86 18.33
C GLU A 519 2.22 -9.99 19.29
N ARG A 520 2.95 -10.12 20.40
CA ARG A 520 2.54 -10.92 21.55
C ARG A 520 2.79 -10.16 22.85
N ARG A 521 1.82 -10.24 23.78
CA ARG A 521 1.99 -9.78 25.16
C ARG A 521 2.63 -10.86 26.02
N VAL A 522 3.59 -10.48 26.86
CA VAL A 522 4.35 -11.39 27.72
C VAL A 522 4.52 -10.73 29.09
N GLY A 523 3.86 -11.28 30.11
CA GLY A 523 3.77 -10.61 31.41
C GLY A 523 3.13 -9.23 31.26
N SER A 524 3.81 -8.19 31.75
CA SER A 524 3.38 -6.80 31.59
C SER A 524 3.93 -6.15 30.30
N GLY A 525 4.91 -6.77 29.64
CA GLY A 525 5.55 -6.25 28.44
C GLY A 525 4.96 -6.77 27.14
N ARG A 526 5.64 -6.46 26.04
CA ARG A 526 5.23 -6.82 24.69
C ARG A 526 6.43 -7.11 23.80
N VAL A 527 6.21 -7.99 22.83
CA VAL A 527 7.18 -8.35 21.81
C VAL A 527 6.53 -8.19 20.45
N ILE A 528 7.18 -7.46 19.56
CA ILE A 528 6.83 -7.42 18.14
C ILE A 528 7.97 -8.06 17.35
N VAL A 529 7.62 -8.94 16.43
CA VAL A 529 8.54 -9.51 15.45
C VAL A 529 8.18 -8.99 14.07
N LEU A 530 9.20 -8.59 13.33
CA LEU A 530 9.13 -8.27 11.91
C LEU A 530 9.88 -9.36 11.14
N GLY A 531 9.26 -9.87 10.09
CA GLY A 531 9.85 -10.82 9.16
C GLY A 531 10.95 -10.20 8.29
N ASP A 532 11.09 -8.88 8.29
CA ASP A 532 12.09 -8.11 7.55
C ASP A 532 12.65 -6.98 8.44
N ASN A 533 13.83 -6.48 8.12
CA ASN A 533 14.45 -5.30 8.71
C ASN A 533 14.50 -4.08 7.77
N GLY A 534 13.98 -4.19 6.54
CA GLY A 534 13.99 -3.13 5.53
C GLY A 534 13.50 -1.77 6.04
N CYS A 535 12.45 -1.73 6.87
CA CYS A 535 11.92 -0.49 7.44
C CYS A 535 12.88 0.25 8.39
N LEU A 536 13.95 -0.40 8.86
CA LEU A 536 14.98 0.19 9.72
C LEU A 536 16.21 0.63 8.93
N THR A 537 16.32 0.27 7.64
CA THR A 537 17.50 0.54 6.83
C THR A 537 17.53 1.96 6.29
N ASN A 538 18.72 2.44 5.90
CA ASN A 538 18.93 3.76 5.29
C ASN A 538 18.01 3.95 4.08
N GLN A 539 17.93 2.97 3.18
CA GLN A 539 17.13 3.02 1.96
C GLN A 539 15.63 2.75 2.23
N GLY A 540 15.30 1.69 2.96
CA GLY A 540 13.90 1.29 3.17
C GLY A 540 13.12 2.24 4.08
N ASN A 541 13.78 2.86 5.07
CA ASN A 541 13.11 3.81 5.96
C ASN A 541 12.66 5.08 5.23
N VAL A 542 13.27 5.45 4.09
CA VAL A 542 12.81 6.58 3.26
C VAL A 542 11.30 6.49 3.00
N ARG A 543 10.81 5.28 2.71
CA ARG A 543 9.39 5.02 2.38
C ARG A 543 8.60 4.50 3.57
N ALA A 544 9.23 3.73 4.46
CA ALA A 544 8.57 3.10 5.59
C ALA A 544 8.51 3.95 6.88
N TYR A 545 9.06 5.17 6.90
CA TYR A 545 9.20 5.97 8.12
C TYR A 545 7.92 6.17 8.93
N ARG A 546 6.75 6.29 8.28
CA ARG A 546 5.47 6.38 9.01
C ARG A 546 5.17 5.11 9.79
N PHE A 547 5.40 3.95 9.18
CA PHE A 547 5.27 2.68 9.88
C PHE A 547 6.30 2.55 11.00
N THR A 548 7.58 2.84 10.72
CA THR A 548 8.68 2.73 11.68
C THR A 548 8.48 3.65 12.88
N GLY A 549 8.20 4.94 12.67
CA GLY A 549 7.96 5.90 13.75
C GLY A 549 6.75 5.53 14.61
N ARG A 550 5.65 5.09 13.99
CA ARG A 550 4.46 4.61 14.71
C ARG A 550 4.73 3.36 15.51
N LEU A 551 5.50 2.43 14.96
CA LEU A 551 5.87 1.18 15.61
C LEU A 551 6.71 1.44 16.86
N LEU A 552 7.74 2.28 16.75
CA LEU A 552 8.59 2.67 17.86
C LEU A 552 7.81 3.42 18.95
N ALA A 553 6.97 4.39 18.58
CA ALA A 553 6.11 5.09 19.53
C ALA A 553 5.09 4.15 20.21
N TYR A 554 4.58 3.14 19.50
CA TYR A 554 3.69 2.13 20.07
C TYR A 554 4.41 1.24 21.09
N LEU A 555 5.66 0.87 20.82
CA LEU A 555 6.48 0.09 21.72
C LEU A 555 6.90 0.91 22.95
N ALA A 556 7.29 2.17 22.77
CA ALA A 556 7.72 3.06 23.85
C ALA A 556 6.60 3.42 24.84
N ARG A 557 5.34 3.08 24.51
CA ARG A 557 4.17 3.42 25.31
C ARG A 557 3.58 2.21 26.02
N HIS A 558 3.50 2.28 27.35
CA HIS A 558 2.82 1.30 28.20
C HIS A 558 1.27 1.39 28.22
N GLY A 559 0.66 1.90 27.15
CA GLY A 559 -0.79 2.17 27.06
C GLY A 559 -1.65 1.00 26.57
N GLY A 560 -2.97 1.21 26.62
CA GLY A 560 -3.97 0.28 26.10
C GLY A 560 -3.88 0.12 24.58
N SER A 561 -3.98 -1.11 24.10
CA SER A 561 -3.98 -1.47 22.68
C SER A 561 -5.41 -1.87 22.25
N PRO A 562 -5.81 -1.64 20.99
CA PRO A 562 -6.99 -2.29 20.42
C PRO A 562 -6.96 -3.81 20.55
N GLN A 563 -5.76 -4.40 20.62
CA GLN A 563 -5.53 -5.83 20.81
C GLN A 563 -5.57 -6.29 22.28
N ALA A 564 -5.99 -5.43 23.22
CA ALA A 564 -6.17 -5.83 24.61
C ALA A 564 -7.25 -6.93 24.73
N TRP A 565 -6.95 -7.98 25.52
CA TRP A 565 -7.80 -9.18 25.60
C TRP A 565 -9.28 -8.88 25.96
N TRP A 566 -9.53 -7.93 26.86
CA TRP A 566 -10.89 -7.57 27.27
C TRP A 566 -11.67 -6.88 26.12
N ARG A 567 -10.99 -6.06 25.31
CA ARG A 567 -11.58 -5.45 24.09
C ARG A 567 -11.89 -6.54 23.08
N GLN A 568 -11.00 -7.51 22.92
CA GLN A 568 -11.19 -8.64 22.00
C GLN A 568 -12.35 -9.56 22.43
N LEU A 569 -12.55 -9.78 23.73
CA LEU A 569 -13.74 -10.50 24.22
C LEU A 569 -15.03 -9.76 23.92
N ILE A 570 -15.08 -8.45 24.21
CA ILE A 570 -16.26 -7.61 23.90
C ILE A 570 -16.51 -7.61 22.38
N ALA A 571 -15.47 -7.50 21.57
CA ALA A 571 -15.54 -7.55 20.12
C ALA A 571 -16.18 -8.83 19.60
N ILE A 572 -15.79 -10.00 20.12
CA ILE A 572 -16.37 -11.29 19.75
C ILE A 572 -17.87 -11.34 20.10
N VAL A 573 -18.24 -10.87 21.29
CA VAL A 573 -19.64 -10.82 21.73
C VAL A 573 -20.47 -9.89 20.82
N LEU A 574 -19.95 -8.68 20.52
CA LEU A 574 -20.62 -7.73 19.63
C LEU A 574 -20.72 -8.26 18.19
N ALA A 575 -19.68 -8.92 17.67
CA ALA A 575 -19.70 -9.53 16.34
C ALA A 575 -20.73 -10.68 16.28
N GLY A 576 -20.77 -11.55 17.29
CA GLY A 576 -21.79 -12.61 17.41
C GLY A 576 -23.20 -12.04 17.51
N ALA A 577 -23.41 -11.00 18.31
CA ALA A 577 -24.67 -10.29 18.38
C ALA A 577 -25.07 -9.69 17.02
N MET A 578 -24.13 -9.09 16.29
CA MET A 578 -24.38 -8.56 14.94
C MET A 578 -24.81 -9.64 13.95
N VAL A 579 -24.21 -10.84 13.98
CA VAL A 579 -24.66 -11.97 13.13
C VAL A 579 -26.11 -12.33 13.43
N VAL A 580 -26.48 -12.46 14.71
CA VAL A 580 -27.86 -12.76 15.13
C VAL A 580 -28.83 -11.65 14.72
N LEU A 581 -28.42 -10.39 14.86
CA LEU A 581 -29.24 -9.23 14.49
C LEU A 581 -29.46 -9.15 12.98
N LEU A 582 -28.41 -9.34 12.18
CA LEU A 582 -28.51 -9.37 10.71
C LEU A 582 -29.45 -10.47 10.22
N ALA A 583 -29.51 -11.61 10.92
CA ALA A 583 -30.45 -12.69 10.62
C ALA A 583 -31.91 -12.34 10.95
N ARG A 584 -32.17 -11.40 11.86
CA ARG A 584 -33.53 -11.02 12.31
C ARG A 584 -34.09 -9.76 11.64
N VAL A 585 -33.27 -8.95 10.97
CA VAL A 585 -33.71 -7.69 10.37
C VAL A 585 -34.48 -7.94 9.07
N GLU A 586 -35.78 -7.66 9.09
CA GLU A 586 -36.67 -7.83 7.92
C GLU A 586 -36.77 -6.59 7.01
N ARG A 587 -36.50 -5.40 7.55
CA ARG A 587 -36.64 -4.12 6.85
C ARG A 587 -35.31 -3.72 6.19
N GLY A 588 -35.35 -3.42 4.90
CA GLY A 588 -34.16 -2.97 4.14
C GLY A 588 -33.57 -1.66 4.67
N GLU A 589 -34.41 -0.74 5.16
CA GLU A 589 -33.97 0.54 5.74
C GLU A 589 -33.13 0.35 7.01
N VAL A 590 -33.54 -0.56 7.90
CA VAL A 590 -32.79 -0.88 9.13
C VAL A 590 -31.47 -1.57 8.77
N LEU A 591 -31.48 -2.47 7.78
CA LEU A 591 -30.26 -3.09 7.28
C LEU A 591 -29.28 -2.05 6.71
N ALA A 592 -29.76 -1.10 5.91
CA ALA A 592 -28.94 -0.01 5.40
C ALA A 592 -28.37 0.84 6.55
N ALA A 593 -29.20 1.21 7.53
CA ALA A 593 -28.77 1.99 8.69
C ALA A 593 -27.69 1.27 9.53
N LEU A 594 -27.80 -0.05 9.69
CA LEU A 594 -26.79 -0.87 10.37
C LEU A 594 -25.44 -0.83 9.69
N VAL A 595 -25.43 -1.05 8.38
CA VAL A 595 -24.19 -1.05 7.59
C VAL A 595 -23.60 0.36 7.51
N VAL A 596 -24.44 1.40 7.40
CA VAL A 596 -24.00 2.81 7.48
C VAL A 596 -23.35 3.09 8.83
N ALA A 597 -23.94 2.65 9.94
CA ALA A 597 -23.35 2.86 11.27
C ALA A 597 -22.01 2.14 11.44
N LEU A 598 -21.91 0.90 10.98
CA LEU A 598 -20.64 0.15 10.96
C LEU A 598 -19.59 0.87 10.09
N LEU A 599 -19.97 1.32 8.90
CA LEU A 599 -19.10 2.04 7.96
C LEU A 599 -18.58 3.33 8.60
N LEU A 600 -19.48 4.19 9.09
CA LEU A 600 -19.13 5.48 9.68
C LEU A 600 -18.26 5.31 10.92
N ALA A 601 -18.62 4.38 11.82
CA ALA A 601 -17.83 4.11 13.02
C ALA A 601 -16.44 3.55 12.67
N THR A 602 -16.34 2.67 11.66
CA THR A 602 -15.05 2.16 11.16
C THR A 602 -14.21 3.27 10.57
N TRP A 603 -14.79 4.10 9.71
CA TRP A 603 -14.11 5.23 9.08
C TRP A 603 -13.62 6.24 10.12
N LEU A 604 -14.49 6.69 11.03
CA LEU A 604 -14.14 7.63 12.10
C LEU A 604 -13.07 7.05 13.05
N SER A 605 -13.19 5.79 13.45
CA SER A 605 -12.21 5.15 14.34
C SER A 605 -10.85 4.99 13.66
N THR A 606 -10.84 4.65 12.37
CA THR A 606 -9.61 4.54 11.56
C THR A 606 -8.95 5.90 11.41
N GLU A 607 -9.71 6.93 11.03
CA GLU A 607 -9.20 8.29 10.81
C GLU A 607 -8.66 8.88 12.12
N TRP A 608 -9.43 8.76 13.21
CA TRP A 608 -8.99 9.20 14.54
C TRP A 608 -7.69 8.51 14.96
N SER A 609 -7.63 7.18 14.82
CA SER A 609 -6.45 6.42 15.24
C SER A 609 -5.25 6.73 14.35
N CYS A 610 -5.44 6.86 13.03
CA CYS A 610 -4.38 7.22 12.09
C CYS A 610 -3.74 8.57 12.44
N ARG A 611 -4.57 9.60 12.70
CA ARG A 611 -4.08 10.93 13.09
C ARG A 611 -3.48 10.97 14.48
N SER A 612 -4.11 10.29 15.45
CA SER A 612 -3.63 10.27 16.84
C SER A 612 -2.29 9.56 16.99
N TRP A 613 -2.02 8.61 16.09
CA TRP A 613 -0.77 7.88 16.04
C TRP A 613 0.21 8.43 15.01
N GLU A 614 -0.04 9.59 14.42
CA GLU A 614 0.95 10.16 13.50
C GLU A 614 2.18 10.68 14.27
N VAL A 615 3.36 10.17 13.92
CA VAL A 615 4.65 10.64 14.43
C VAL A 615 5.42 11.19 13.25
N LEU A 616 5.58 12.51 13.22
CA LEU A 616 6.29 13.19 12.15
C LEU A 616 7.70 13.58 12.62
N PRO A 617 8.72 13.34 11.79
CA PRO A 617 10.08 13.79 12.07
C PRO A 617 10.17 15.31 11.99
N ASP A 618 11.01 15.90 12.82
CA ASP A 618 11.26 17.33 12.87
C ASP A 618 12.75 17.64 12.62
N GLY A 619 13.06 18.17 11.43
CA GLY A 619 14.42 18.55 11.08
C GLY A 619 14.92 19.79 11.81
N ARG A 620 14.03 20.57 12.44
CA ARG A 620 14.40 21.79 13.20
C ARG A 620 15.13 21.50 14.50
N GLY A 621 15.14 20.24 14.95
CA GLY A 621 15.98 19.79 16.08
C GLY A 621 17.48 19.88 15.80
N ARG A 622 17.88 20.07 14.53
CA ARG A 622 19.27 20.28 14.12
C ARG A 622 19.41 21.62 13.39
N THR A 623 20.60 22.23 13.51
CA THR A 623 20.96 23.46 12.80
C THR A 623 22.21 23.19 11.96
N PRO A 624 22.15 23.28 10.62
CA PRO A 624 20.96 23.61 9.82
C PRO A 624 19.90 22.50 9.86
N ASN A 625 18.66 22.85 9.53
CA ASN A 625 17.56 21.88 9.42
C ASN A 625 17.94 20.78 8.42
N ASN A 626 17.82 19.53 8.84
CA ASN A 626 18.32 18.38 8.10
C ASN A 626 17.22 17.48 7.52
N LEU A 627 15.95 17.89 7.49
CA LEU A 627 14.88 17.07 6.92
C LEU A 627 14.62 17.43 5.45
N ALA A 628 14.65 16.42 4.58
CA ALA A 628 14.32 16.52 3.16
C ALA A 628 13.17 15.57 2.80
N TYR A 629 12.17 16.09 2.10
CA TYR A 629 11.06 15.28 1.58
C TYR A 629 11.16 15.08 0.07
N LEU A 630 10.96 13.86 -0.38
CA LEU A 630 10.71 13.50 -1.78
C LEU A 630 9.20 13.37 -1.96
N ASP A 631 8.60 14.09 -2.91
CA ASP A 631 7.15 14.01 -3.13
C ASP A 631 6.75 12.59 -3.53
N ALA A 632 5.77 12.03 -2.83
CA ALA A 632 5.15 10.74 -3.09
C ALA A 632 3.62 10.87 -3.22
N SER A 633 3.07 12.08 -3.17
CA SER A 633 1.62 12.35 -3.11
C SER A 633 0.98 12.59 -4.48
N HIS A 634 1.78 12.97 -5.48
CA HIS A 634 1.30 13.40 -6.81
C HIS A 634 1.61 12.47 -7.98
N LEU A 635 1.92 11.19 -7.72
CA LEU A 635 2.29 10.21 -8.76
C LEU A 635 3.47 10.75 -9.60
N GLU A 636 4.59 11.01 -8.94
CA GLU A 636 5.84 11.44 -9.58
C GLU A 636 6.30 10.42 -10.64
N ALA A 637 7.08 10.89 -11.61
CA ALA A 637 7.53 10.09 -12.75
C ALA A 637 8.66 9.08 -12.44
N TYR A 638 8.93 8.77 -11.17
CA TYR A 638 9.93 7.79 -10.76
C TYR A 638 9.34 6.42 -10.42
N ALA A 639 10.15 5.38 -10.56
CA ALA A 639 9.84 4.05 -10.09
C ALA A 639 10.14 3.90 -8.58
N GLU A 640 9.27 3.23 -7.85
CA GLU A 640 9.54 2.89 -6.44
C GLU A 640 10.25 1.55 -6.28
N THR A 641 10.43 0.78 -7.33
CA THR A 641 11.25 -0.43 -7.26
C THR A 641 12.69 -0.03 -6.87
N PRO A 642 13.25 -0.54 -5.76
CA PRO A 642 14.62 -0.22 -5.35
C PRO A 642 15.60 -0.47 -6.49
N TRP A 643 16.51 0.49 -6.69
CA TRP A 643 17.57 0.45 -7.70
C TRP A 643 17.12 0.27 -9.15
N ASN A 644 15.82 0.43 -9.44
CA ASN A 644 15.34 0.50 -10.82
C ASN A 644 16.00 1.68 -11.55
N ALA A 645 16.25 1.55 -12.86
CA ALA A 645 16.83 2.61 -13.68
C ALA A 645 16.08 3.96 -13.56
N ASN A 646 14.75 3.93 -13.47
CA ASN A 646 13.91 5.13 -13.26
C ASN A 646 13.61 5.41 -11.77
N GLY A 647 14.27 4.71 -10.84
CA GLY A 647 14.13 4.89 -9.39
C GLY A 647 14.93 6.08 -8.85
N ILE A 648 14.84 6.32 -7.54
CA ILE A 648 15.38 7.52 -6.85
C ILE A 648 16.26 7.19 -5.64
N ASP A 649 16.72 5.95 -5.51
CA ASP A 649 17.58 5.54 -4.40
C ASP A 649 18.92 6.29 -4.43
N GLY A 650 19.53 6.47 -5.60
CA GLY A 650 20.73 7.30 -5.77
C GLY A 650 20.53 8.76 -5.35
N LEU A 651 19.33 9.33 -5.60
CA LEU A 651 18.98 10.67 -5.10
C LEU A 651 18.88 10.68 -3.58
N ALA A 652 18.21 9.69 -3.00
CA ALA A 652 18.07 9.58 -1.56
C ALA A 652 19.44 9.46 -0.88
N LEU A 653 20.33 8.62 -1.39
CA LEU A 653 21.69 8.48 -0.88
C LEU A 653 22.49 9.77 -1.06
N THR A 654 22.39 10.44 -2.21
CA THR A 654 23.06 11.72 -2.45
C THR A 654 22.63 12.79 -1.46
N LEU A 655 21.34 12.87 -1.12
CA LEU A 655 20.85 13.78 -0.09
C LEU A 655 21.33 13.37 1.31
N MET A 656 21.38 12.07 1.63
CA MET A 656 21.96 11.58 2.90
C MET A 656 23.44 11.93 3.05
N ARG A 657 24.24 11.82 1.98
CA ARG A 657 25.64 12.26 1.93
C ARG A 657 25.81 13.74 2.30
N ASN A 658 24.81 14.56 1.96
CA ASN A 658 24.74 15.98 2.32
C ASN A 658 24.12 16.22 3.72
N GLY A 659 24.01 15.19 4.55
CA GLY A 659 23.55 15.26 5.93
C GLY A 659 22.04 15.34 6.12
N PHE A 660 21.24 15.07 5.09
CA PHE A 660 19.79 15.04 5.22
C PHE A 660 19.25 13.71 5.75
N LEU A 661 18.24 13.77 6.61
CA LEU A 661 17.26 12.72 6.78
C LEU A 661 16.26 12.81 5.63
N VAL A 662 16.23 11.79 4.77
CA VAL A 662 15.45 11.81 3.52
C VAL A 662 14.24 10.90 3.64
N LEU A 663 13.05 11.41 3.35
CA LEU A 663 11.80 10.68 3.51
C LEU A 663 10.84 10.93 2.34
N ALA A 664 10.00 9.96 2.00
CA ALA A 664 8.98 10.09 0.96
C ALA A 664 7.66 10.64 1.54
N ALA A 665 7.25 11.82 1.11
CA ALA A 665 6.05 12.50 1.62
C ALA A 665 4.78 12.03 0.90
N ASP A 666 3.95 11.25 1.59
CA ASP A 666 2.63 10.80 1.10
C ASP A 666 1.59 11.93 0.97
N ASP A 667 1.84 13.09 1.59
CA ASP A 667 1.09 14.33 1.46
C ASP A 667 2.01 15.54 1.73
N LEU A 668 1.58 16.73 1.31
CA LEU A 668 2.30 18.00 1.54
C LEU A 668 1.48 18.88 2.50
N SER A 669 1.33 18.38 3.72
CA SER A 669 0.61 19.11 4.79
C SER A 669 1.44 20.31 5.29
N SER A 670 0.76 21.32 5.83
CA SER A 670 1.45 22.49 6.41
C SER A 670 2.42 22.08 7.52
N GLU A 671 2.07 21.05 8.28
CA GLU A 671 2.88 20.58 9.40
C GLU A 671 4.19 19.95 8.92
N GLN A 672 4.14 19.03 7.94
CA GLN A 672 5.34 18.43 7.38
C GLN A 672 6.25 19.46 6.70
N LEU A 673 5.67 20.35 5.90
CA LEU A 673 6.44 21.39 5.21
C LEU A 673 7.16 22.30 6.23
N SER A 674 6.51 22.68 7.32
CA SER A 674 7.12 23.53 8.36
C SER A 674 8.29 22.89 9.12
N ARG A 675 8.43 21.55 9.04
CA ARG A 675 9.49 20.77 9.69
C ARG A 675 10.66 20.48 8.76
N ALA A 676 10.44 20.53 7.45
CA ALA A 676 11.44 20.25 6.43
C ALA A 676 12.23 21.50 6.03
N SER A 677 13.37 21.27 5.39
CA SER A 677 14.17 22.31 4.73
C SER A 677 14.17 22.18 3.22
N VAL A 678 13.99 20.95 2.70
CA VAL A 678 14.01 20.66 1.26
C VAL A 678 12.78 19.83 0.89
N VAL A 679 12.16 20.17 -0.25
CA VAL A 679 11.14 19.36 -0.92
C VAL A 679 11.58 19.15 -2.37
N VAL A 680 11.59 17.90 -2.82
CA VAL A 680 11.92 17.53 -4.19
C VAL A 680 10.67 16.96 -4.88
N SER A 681 10.34 17.44 -6.07
CA SER A 681 9.26 16.91 -6.92
C SER A 681 9.78 16.62 -8.34
N ILE A 682 9.42 15.45 -8.86
CA ILE A 682 9.88 14.91 -10.14
C ILE A 682 8.65 14.64 -11.03
N ALA A 683 8.36 15.59 -11.91
CA ALA A 683 7.35 15.50 -12.96
C ALA A 683 6.01 14.89 -12.49
N PRO A 684 5.32 15.53 -11.52
CA PRO A 684 4.05 15.05 -10.96
C PRO A 684 2.99 14.86 -12.04
N VAL A 685 2.22 13.77 -11.98
CA VAL A 685 1.10 13.53 -12.91
C VAL A 685 -0.24 13.98 -12.30
N ARG A 686 -0.38 13.86 -10.98
CA ARG A 686 -1.57 14.29 -10.25
C ARG A 686 -1.63 15.81 -10.14
N GLN A 687 -2.84 16.34 -10.11
CA GLN A 687 -3.07 17.77 -9.97
C GLN A 687 -2.93 18.23 -8.52
N PHE A 688 -2.11 19.26 -8.30
CA PHE A 688 -2.08 19.99 -7.03
C PHE A 688 -3.37 20.80 -6.85
N THR A 689 -3.96 20.68 -5.67
CA THR A 689 -5.03 21.53 -5.19
C THR A 689 -4.55 22.97 -4.99
N LEU A 690 -5.50 23.92 -4.96
CA LEU A 690 -5.17 25.32 -4.65
C LEU A 690 -4.57 25.50 -3.25
N LEU A 691 -4.95 24.64 -2.30
CA LEU A 691 -4.45 24.69 -0.94
C LEU A 691 -2.99 24.24 -0.86
N GLU A 692 -2.64 23.14 -1.53
CA GLU A 692 -1.25 22.65 -1.61
C GLU A 692 -0.33 23.68 -2.25
N ARG A 693 -0.74 24.29 -3.37
CA ARG A 693 0.05 25.35 -4.03
C ARG A 693 0.37 26.51 -3.09
N ARG A 694 -0.60 26.93 -2.28
CA ARG A 694 -0.42 27.99 -1.26
C ARG A 694 0.50 27.54 -0.12
N ARG A 695 0.40 26.29 0.33
CA ARG A 695 1.27 25.73 1.36
C ARG A 695 2.72 25.67 0.90
N ILE A 696 2.94 25.19 -0.33
CA ILE A 696 4.27 25.14 -0.95
C ILE A 696 4.84 26.54 -1.14
N LYS A 697 4.03 27.51 -1.62
CA LYS A 697 4.46 28.92 -1.73
C LYS A 697 4.97 29.46 -0.40
N ARG A 698 4.20 29.30 0.68
CA ARG A 698 4.61 29.72 2.03
C ARG A 698 5.86 29.01 2.52
N PHE A 699 5.95 27.69 2.32
CA PHE A 699 7.13 26.91 2.69
C PHE A 699 8.42 27.50 2.11
N VAL A 700 8.42 27.85 0.81
CA VAL A 700 9.58 28.49 0.17
C VAL A 700 9.80 29.88 0.75
N GLU A 701 8.76 30.71 0.85
CA GLU A 701 8.87 32.08 1.41
C GLU A 701 9.42 32.11 2.84
N ASP A 702 9.11 31.08 3.64
CA ASP A 702 9.53 30.94 5.04
C ASP A 702 10.98 30.42 5.19
N GLY A 703 11.66 30.04 4.10
CA GLY A 703 13.05 29.60 4.11
C GLY A 703 13.31 28.21 3.53
N GLY A 704 12.28 27.51 3.07
CA GLY A 704 12.39 26.19 2.45
C GLY A 704 12.97 26.23 1.03
N ALA A 705 13.57 25.12 0.61
CA ALA A 705 14.03 24.90 -0.76
C ALA A 705 13.08 23.93 -1.49
N LEU A 706 12.52 24.38 -2.61
CA LEU A 706 11.74 23.54 -3.53
C LEU A 706 12.57 23.24 -4.77
N ILE A 707 12.86 21.96 -5.03
CA ILE A 707 13.58 21.53 -6.24
C ILE A 707 12.61 20.71 -7.10
N ALA A 708 12.31 21.20 -8.29
CA ALA A 708 11.42 20.55 -9.23
C ALA A 708 12.16 20.10 -10.48
N MET A 709 11.81 18.93 -11.01
CA MET A 709 12.30 18.39 -12.27
C MET A 709 11.15 18.13 -13.22
N ALA A 710 11.23 18.61 -14.46
CA ALA A 710 10.29 18.24 -15.51
C ALA A 710 10.81 18.59 -16.91
N GLY A 711 10.64 17.65 -17.83
CA GLY A 711 10.64 17.94 -19.26
C GLY A 711 9.33 18.58 -19.72
N ALA A 712 9.32 19.10 -20.94
CA ALA A 712 8.13 19.73 -21.50
C ALA A 712 6.89 18.81 -21.61
N PRO A 713 7.01 17.49 -21.90
CA PRO A 713 5.85 16.62 -21.97
C PRO A 713 5.10 16.51 -20.62
N GLU A 714 5.84 16.45 -19.51
CA GLU A 714 5.29 16.31 -18.16
C GLU A 714 5.08 17.64 -17.41
N GLY A 715 5.65 18.75 -17.92
CA GLY A 715 5.73 20.03 -17.22
C GLY A 715 4.41 20.69 -16.84
N ARG A 716 3.27 20.26 -17.39
CA ARG A 716 1.95 20.88 -17.14
C ARG A 716 1.59 20.96 -15.66
N LYS A 717 1.86 19.92 -14.87
CA LYS A 717 1.52 19.90 -13.43
C LYS A 717 2.60 20.59 -12.60
N THR A 718 3.88 20.41 -12.93
CA THR A 718 5.00 21.15 -12.35
C THR A 718 4.80 22.67 -12.46
N ASN A 719 4.38 23.15 -13.63
CA ASN A 719 4.05 24.55 -13.90
C ASN A 719 2.95 25.11 -12.98
N GLN A 720 2.07 24.28 -12.43
CA GLN A 720 1.04 24.74 -11.49
C GLN A 720 1.63 25.27 -10.18
N VAL A 721 2.80 24.73 -9.80
CA VAL A 721 3.54 25.13 -8.60
C VAL A 721 4.62 26.13 -8.97
N MET A 722 5.45 25.82 -9.96
CA MET A 722 6.67 26.59 -10.29
C MET A 722 6.39 27.96 -10.90
N ASN A 723 5.27 28.13 -11.64
CA ASN A 723 4.90 29.43 -12.18
C ASN A 723 4.66 30.49 -11.08
N GLN A 724 4.45 30.09 -9.83
CA GLN A 724 4.34 31.03 -8.70
C GLN A 724 5.68 31.73 -8.41
N PHE A 725 6.80 31.10 -8.79
CA PHE A 725 8.17 31.57 -8.60
C PHE A 725 8.81 32.06 -9.90
N GLY A 726 8.01 32.32 -10.94
CA GLY A 726 8.51 32.76 -12.25
C GLY A 726 9.22 31.69 -13.09
N LEU A 727 9.22 30.44 -12.62
CA LEU A 727 9.86 29.29 -13.27
C LEU A 727 8.82 28.45 -14.01
N GLY A 728 9.12 28.02 -15.23
CA GLY A 728 8.24 27.14 -16.00
C GLY A 728 8.97 26.32 -17.04
N VAL A 729 8.30 25.28 -17.51
CA VAL A 729 8.70 24.46 -18.66
C VAL A 729 7.71 24.74 -19.80
N PRO A 730 8.16 24.93 -21.05
CA PRO A 730 7.25 25.09 -22.18
C PRO A 730 6.34 23.87 -22.35
N LEU A 731 5.18 24.05 -23.00
CA LEU A 731 4.25 22.96 -23.25
C LEU A 731 4.51 22.37 -24.64
N VAL A 732 4.47 21.04 -24.75
CA VAL A 732 4.63 20.32 -26.04
C VAL A 732 3.40 20.45 -26.91
N TYR A 733 2.20 20.51 -26.32
CA TYR A 733 0.94 20.56 -27.09
C TYR A 733 0.29 21.93 -26.98
N HIS A 734 0.36 22.69 -28.07
CA HIS A 734 -0.41 23.90 -28.26
C HIS A 734 -1.74 23.62 -28.98
N ARG A 735 -2.76 24.47 -28.76
CA ARG A 735 -3.97 24.39 -29.58
C ARG A 735 -3.61 24.72 -31.03
N PRO A 736 -4.12 23.97 -32.03
CA PRO A 736 -3.96 24.34 -33.44
C PRO A 736 -4.38 25.79 -33.66
N GLY A 737 -3.52 26.59 -34.32
CA GLY A 737 -3.77 28.01 -34.60
C GLY A 737 -3.35 28.99 -33.49
N SER A 738 -2.73 28.54 -32.39
CA SER A 738 -2.29 29.44 -31.31
C SER A 738 -1.00 30.24 -31.60
N GLY A 739 -0.36 30.03 -32.75
CA GLY A 739 0.85 30.76 -33.18
C GLY A 739 2.10 30.49 -32.33
N ARG A 740 2.05 29.55 -31.38
CA ARG A 740 3.19 29.15 -30.55
C ARG A 740 3.81 27.87 -31.12
N GLY A 741 5.13 27.88 -31.32
CA GLY A 741 5.88 26.70 -31.70
C GLY A 741 5.97 25.69 -30.56
N ASP A 742 6.04 24.41 -30.91
CA ASP A 742 6.19 23.34 -29.93
C ASP A 742 7.60 23.34 -29.32
N ALA A 743 7.69 22.91 -28.06
CA ALA A 743 8.97 22.77 -27.39
C ALA A 743 9.81 21.68 -28.08
N VAL A 744 11.09 21.96 -28.35
CA VAL A 744 12.03 21.00 -28.93
C VAL A 744 12.98 20.53 -27.82
N PRO A 745 13.13 19.20 -27.60
CA PRO A 745 14.13 18.68 -26.66
C PRO A 745 15.54 18.96 -27.19
N LEU A 746 16.47 19.21 -26.28
CA LEU A 746 17.90 19.35 -26.59
C LEU A 746 18.63 17.99 -26.58
N GLY A 747 17.97 16.94 -26.08
CA GLY A 747 18.53 15.58 -26.01
C GLY A 747 19.45 15.38 -24.81
N CYS A 748 20.27 14.33 -24.90
CA CYS A 748 21.30 14.04 -23.91
C CYS A 748 22.50 14.98 -24.14
N VAL A 749 22.82 15.84 -23.16
CA VAL A 749 23.83 16.91 -23.35
C VAL A 749 24.64 17.17 -22.09
N TYR A 750 25.93 17.42 -22.27
CA TYR A 750 26.81 17.97 -21.25
C TYR A 750 26.74 19.49 -21.25
N ARG A 751 26.64 20.10 -20.07
CA ARG A 751 26.71 21.55 -19.91
C ARG A 751 27.66 21.96 -18.79
N PRO A 752 28.45 23.02 -18.98
CA PRO A 752 29.25 23.57 -17.91
C PRO A 752 28.36 24.23 -16.85
N TYR A 753 28.82 24.23 -15.60
CA TYR A 753 28.25 25.02 -14.51
C TYR A 753 29.35 25.45 -13.52
N PRO A 754 29.12 26.55 -12.78
CA PRO A 754 28.05 27.55 -12.99
C PRO A 754 28.36 28.48 -14.18
N ASP A 755 27.34 29.05 -14.84
CA ASP A 755 27.49 29.88 -16.05
C ASP A 755 28.45 31.09 -15.92
N ASP A 756 28.87 31.48 -14.70
CA ASP A 756 29.60 32.70 -14.37
C ASP A 756 31.07 32.52 -13.92
N GLN A 757 31.63 31.30 -13.94
CA GLN A 757 32.99 31.01 -13.42
C GLN A 757 34.03 30.61 -14.47
N SER A 758 35.31 30.86 -14.17
CA SER A 758 36.46 30.58 -15.04
C SER A 758 36.90 29.11 -15.05
N SER A 759 36.50 28.31 -14.06
CA SER A 759 36.69 26.86 -14.01
C SER A 759 35.32 26.19 -13.89
N LEU A 760 34.88 25.56 -14.98
CA LEU A 760 33.53 25.03 -15.12
C LEU A 760 33.54 23.51 -14.95
N ALA A 761 32.69 23.00 -14.06
CA ALA A 761 32.42 21.57 -13.95
C ALA A 761 31.32 21.16 -14.94
N PRO A 762 31.37 19.95 -15.52
CA PRO A 762 30.31 19.44 -16.39
C PRO A 762 29.16 18.84 -15.58
N VAL A 763 27.92 19.05 -16.04
CA VAL A 763 26.72 18.32 -15.64
C VAL A 763 26.11 17.63 -16.86
N LEU A 764 25.56 16.43 -16.69
CA LEU A 764 24.91 15.66 -17.74
C LEU A 764 23.39 15.69 -17.58
N PHE A 765 22.68 15.98 -18.66
CA PHE A 765 21.24 15.82 -18.77
C PHE A 765 20.92 14.58 -19.61
N HIS A 766 19.99 13.76 -19.15
CA HIS A 766 19.44 12.62 -19.88
C HIS A 766 18.54 13.10 -21.03
N SER A 767 17.70 14.09 -20.76
CA SER A 767 16.83 14.72 -21.75
C SER A 767 16.60 16.18 -21.38
N ALA A 768 17.51 17.06 -21.82
CA ALA A 768 17.42 18.49 -21.51
C ALA A 768 16.29 19.18 -22.28
N TRP A 769 15.54 20.02 -21.56
CA TRP A 769 14.50 20.88 -22.08
C TRP A 769 14.78 22.33 -21.70
N PRO A 770 14.61 23.28 -22.64
CA PRO A 770 14.74 24.69 -22.32
C PRO A 770 13.60 25.12 -21.39
N LEU A 771 13.93 25.86 -20.35
CA LEU A 771 12.97 26.45 -19.42
C LEU A 771 12.40 27.75 -19.99
N SER A 772 11.20 28.10 -19.55
CA SER A 772 10.55 29.36 -19.84
C SER A 772 10.46 30.21 -18.58
N GLY A 773 10.93 31.46 -18.68
CA GLY A 773 10.67 32.48 -17.67
C GLY A 773 9.21 32.93 -17.78
N VAL A 774 8.51 32.97 -16.65
CA VAL A 774 7.18 33.60 -16.57
C VAL A 774 7.35 34.88 -15.77
N GLU A 775 7.37 36.04 -16.44
CA GLU A 775 7.49 37.34 -15.75
C GLU A 775 6.32 37.53 -14.77
N ARG A 776 6.64 37.44 -13.47
CA ARG A 776 5.71 37.58 -12.34
C ARG A 776 6.41 38.27 -11.16
N GLU A 777 6.04 37.89 -9.95
CA GLU A 777 6.51 38.41 -8.66
C GLU A 777 8.01 38.17 -8.41
N TYR A 778 8.52 37.01 -8.85
CA TYR A 778 9.92 36.61 -8.65
C TYR A 778 10.65 36.54 -9.99
N ARG A 779 11.94 36.94 -10.00
CA ARG A 779 12.80 36.92 -11.19
C ARG A 779 13.72 35.69 -11.15
N PRO A 780 13.60 34.76 -12.10
CA PRO A 780 14.48 33.61 -12.16
C PRO A 780 15.87 34.00 -12.69
N GLN A 781 16.90 33.35 -12.15
CA GLN A 781 18.30 33.41 -12.58
C GLN A 781 18.65 32.10 -13.28
N SER A 782 19.34 32.18 -14.41
CA SER A 782 19.89 30.98 -15.06
C SER A 782 21.05 30.44 -14.24
N VAL A 783 21.09 29.12 -14.07
CA VAL A 783 22.18 28.40 -13.39
C VAL A 783 23.01 27.62 -14.40
N VAL A 784 22.32 26.96 -15.34
CA VAL A 784 22.92 26.23 -16.45
C VAL A 784 22.15 26.58 -17.70
N SER A 785 22.85 27.02 -18.74
CA SER A 785 22.25 27.39 -20.02
C SER A 785 22.66 26.45 -21.15
N ALA A 786 21.80 26.32 -22.15
CA ALA A 786 22.05 25.53 -23.35
C ALA A 786 21.63 26.27 -24.62
N GLU A 787 22.42 26.11 -25.67
CA GLU A 787 22.07 26.61 -27.00
C GLU A 787 20.83 25.87 -27.54
N VAL A 788 19.87 26.63 -28.04
CA VAL A 788 18.64 26.10 -28.65
C VAL A 788 18.64 26.46 -30.13
N PRO A 789 18.46 25.49 -31.05
CA PRO A 789 18.38 25.78 -32.47
C PRO A 789 17.39 26.90 -32.78
N GLY A 790 17.84 27.94 -33.50
CA GLY A 790 17.01 29.09 -33.87
C GLY A 790 16.86 30.19 -32.81
N ARG A 791 17.53 30.09 -31.65
CA ARG A 791 17.63 31.19 -30.67
C ARG A 791 19.01 31.83 -30.68
N VAL A 792 19.03 33.16 -30.54
CA VAL A 792 20.27 33.96 -30.45
C VAL A 792 20.90 33.86 -29.05
N VAL A 793 20.08 33.69 -28.01
CA VAL A 793 20.52 33.62 -26.61
C VAL A 793 20.30 32.20 -26.09
N PRO A 794 21.30 31.59 -25.42
CA PRO A 794 21.14 30.32 -24.73
C PRO A 794 19.92 30.33 -23.80
N ALA A 795 19.15 29.24 -23.80
CA ALA A 795 18.01 29.11 -22.90
C ALA A 795 18.46 28.44 -21.58
N PRO A 796 17.90 28.85 -20.43
CA PRO A 796 18.14 28.15 -19.18
C PRO A 796 17.64 26.71 -19.26
N VAL A 797 18.42 25.74 -18.78
CA VAL A 797 18.02 24.35 -18.55
C VAL A 797 17.91 24.06 -17.04
N VAL A 798 18.66 24.80 -16.23
CA VAL A 798 18.43 24.89 -14.78
C VAL A 798 18.26 26.36 -14.43
N ALA A 799 17.22 26.67 -13.69
CA ALA A 799 16.96 28.03 -13.21
C ALA A 799 16.58 28.05 -11.73
N ARG A 800 17.04 29.09 -11.06
CA ARG A 800 16.83 29.37 -9.63
C ARG A 800 15.98 30.62 -9.47
N SER A 801 15.11 30.65 -8.48
CA SER A 801 14.42 31.87 -8.06
C SER A 801 14.43 31.99 -6.55
N ASP A 802 14.99 33.08 -6.03
CA ASP A 802 14.95 33.38 -4.59
C ASP A 802 13.58 33.99 -4.26
N ALA A 803 12.87 33.37 -3.32
CA ALA A 803 11.53 33.76 -2.93
C ALA A 803 11.40 33.81 -1.41
N GLY A 804 11.17 35.02 -0.87
CA GLY A 804 11.23 35.27 0.57
C GLY A 804 12.61 34.95 1.14
N LYS A 805 12.67 34.02 2.10
CA LYS A 805 13.92 33.53 2.70
C LYS A 805 14.44 32.24 2.05
N GLY A 806 13.66 31.63 1.16
CA GLY A 806 13.98 30.35 0.55
C GLY A 806 14.22 30.44 -0.94
N VAL A 807 14.21 29.28 -1.59
CA VAL A 807 14.61 29.15 -2.99
C VAL A 807 13.74 28.12 -3.72
N ALA A 808 13.37 28.43 -4.95
CA ALA A 808 12.77 27.49 -5.89
C ALA A 808 13.76 27.22 -7.03
N VAL A 809 13.98 25.95 -7.36
CA VAL A 809 14.87 25.50 -8.44
C VAL A 809 14.05 24.64 -9.39
N LEU A 810 14.18 24.89 -10.70
CA LEU A 810 13.58 24.07 -11.75
C LEU A 810 14.70 23.51 -12.64
N ILE A 811 14.70 22.19 -12.83
CA ILE A 811 15.60 21.46 -13.71
C ILE A 811 14.77 20.92 -14.88
N GLY A 812 15.12 21.31 -16.09
CA GLY A 812 14.44 20.96 -17.34
C GLY A 812 14.70 19.53 -17.81
N ASP A 813 14.71 18.55 -16.92
CA ASP A 813 14.93 17.15 -17.27
C ASP A 813 14.25 16.25 -16.22
N THR A 814 13.26 15.47 -16.66
CA THR A 814 12.52 14.53 -15.80
C THR A 814 13.42 13.42 -15.25
N GLY A 815 14.41 12.98 -16.03
CA GLY A 815 15.31 11.87 -15.69
C GLY A 815 16.55 12.26 -14.90
N PHE A 816 16.72 13.55 -14.56
CA PHE A 816 17.96 14.08 -13.98
C PHE A 816 18.38 13.40 -12.67
N ALA A 817 17.42 13.13 -11.79
CA ALA A 817 17.64 12.50 -10.49
C ALA A 817 17.40 11.00 -10.44
N MET A 818 17.09 10.38 -11.58
CA MET A 818 16.86 8.94 -11.63
C MET A 818 18.16 8.16 -11.50
N ASN A 819 18.11 6.96 -10.94
CA ASN A 819 19.27 6.08 -10.75
C ASN A 819 20.12 5.94 -12.02
N LYS A 820 19.48 5.73 -13.18
CA LYS A 820 20.16 5.62 -14.48
C LYS A 820 21.10 6.78 -14.78
N THR A 821 20.74 7.99 -14.37
CA THR A 821 21.51 9.22 -14.64
C THR A 821 22.44 9.57 -13.49
N LEU A 822 22.04 9.25 -12.26
CA LEU A 822 22.72 9.71 -11.05
C LEU A 822 23.64 8.65 -10.43
N GLU A 823 23.13 7.46 -10.17
CA GLU A 823 23.82 6.37 -9.46
C GLU A 823 23.00 5.07 -9.56
N ASN A 824 23.61 4.01 -10.10
CA ASN A 824 23.08 2.66 -10.21
C ASN A 824 23.49 1.79 -9.01
N GLN A 825 22.94 0.58 -8.92
CA GLN A 825 23.14 -0.34 -7.80
C GLN A 825 24.62 -0.71 -7.56
N ASP A 826 25.37 -0.89 -8.64
CA ASP A 826 26.81 -1.18 -8.65
C ASP A 826 27.68 0.08 -8.40
N GLY A 827 27.05 1.24 -8.29
CA GLY A 827 27.71 2.52 -8.16
C GLY A 827 28.10 3.14 -9.50
N GLY A 828 27.77 2.56 -10.66
CA GLY A 828 27.95 3.22 -11.95
C GLY A 828 26.97 4.39 -12.15
N SER A 829 27.20 5.23 -13.17
CA SER A 829 26.25 6.27 -13.61
C SER A 829 26.33 6.46 -15.12
N LEU A 830 25.36 7.17 -15.72
CA LEU A 830 25.33 7.44 -17.17
C LEU A 830 26.59 8.16 -17.69
N ALA A 831 27.17 9.03 -16.87
CA ALA A 831 28.49 9.62 -17.10
C ALA A 831 29.52 8.96 -16.18
N ASP A 832 30.74 8.81 -16.67
CA ASP A 832 31.91 8.55 -15.82
C ASP A 832 32.07 9.68 -14.76
N ASP A 833 32.75 9.39 -13.64
CA ASP A 833 33.11 10.34 -12.57
C ASP A 833 31.96 10.96 -11.74
N HIS A 834 30.74 10.40 -11.78
CA HIS A 834 29.60 10.80 -10.92
C HIS A 834 29.27 12.30 -10.97
N LEU A 835 29.41 12.91 -12.14
CA LEU A 835 29.27 14.36 -12.35
C LEU A 835 27.96 14.94 -11.80
N ASN A 836 26.86 14.20 -11.96
CA ASN A 836 25.56 14.64 -11.46
C ASN A 836 25.51 14.63 -9.93
N ALA A 837 26.17 13.69 -9.25
CA ALA A 837 26.28 13.69 -7.80
C ALA A 837 27.07 14.91 -7.30
N GLN A 838 28.12 15.31 -8.04
CA GLN A 838 28.86 16.55 -7.76
C GLN A 838 27.99 17.80 -7.97
N PHE A 839 27.19 17.83 -9.03
CA PHE A 839 26.22 18.92 -9.27
C PHE A 839 25.21 19.02 -8.12
N TRP A 840 24.67 17.90 -7.65
CA TRP A 840 23.76 17.89 -6.50
C TRP A 840 24.44 18.41 -5.23
N ARG A 841 25.68 18.01 -4.94
CA ARG A 841 26.47 18.51 -3.80
C ARG A 841 26.67 20.02 -3.89
N TRP A 842 27.02 20.53 -5.07
CA TRP A 842 27.14 21.97 -5.32
C TRP A 842 25.79 22.67 -5.11
N LEU A 843 24.72 22.20 -5.74
CA LEU A 843 23.38 22.79 -5.68
C LEU A 843 22.88 22.87 -4.23
N ILE A 844 23.07 21.80 -3.45
CA ILE A 844 22.70 21.72 -2.03
C ILE A 844 23.51 22.72 -1.19
N GLY A 845 24.80 22.88 -1.47
CA GLY A 845 25.64 23.89 -0.82
C GLY A 845 25.19 25.33 -1.08
N GLN A 846 24.41 25.57 -2.14
CA GLN A 846 23.83 26.89 -2.44
C GLN A 846 22.46 27.13 -1.77
N LEU A 847 21.93 26.17 -1.02
CA LEU A 847 20.63 26.29 -0.33
C LEU A 847 20.76 27.10 0.98
N PRO A 848 19.66 27.70 1.47
CA PRO A 848 19.68 28.49 2.70
C PRO A 848 20.27 27.73 3.90
N GLY A 849 21.26 28.34 4.56
CA GLY A 849 21.88 27.80 5.77
C GLY A 849 22.84 26.63 5.54
N ARG A 850 23.19 26.32 4.29
CA ARG A 850 24.17 25.27 3.95
C ARG A 850 25.53 25.88 3.64
N GLU A 851 26.58 25.07 3.85
CA GLU A 851 27.94 25.46 3.52
C GLU A 851 28.17 25.33 2.00
N PRO A 852 28.61 26.39 1.31
CA PRO A 852 28.92 26.31 -0.11
C PRO A 852 30.06 25.32 -0.37
N TRP A 853 29.87 24.49 -1.39
CA TRP A 853 30.90 23.60 -1.91
C TRP A 853 31.10 23.88 -3.40
N GLN A 854 32.36 23.92 -3.85
CA GLN A 854 32.71 24.10 -5.26
C GLN A 854 33.26 22.79 -5.82
N PRO A 855 32.85 22.39 -7.03
CA PRO A 855 33.40 21.21 -7.69
C PRO A 855 34.89 21.39 -8.05
N PRO A 856 35.66 20.30 -8.11
CA PRO A 856 37.03 20.37 -8.58
C PRO A 856 37.10 20.83 -10.05
N PRO A 857 38.21 21.48 -10.46
CA PRO A 857 38.42 21.88 -11.85
C PRO A 857 38.34 20.67 -12.79
N PHE A 858 37.53 20.76 -13.84
CA PHE A 858 37.38 19.69 -14.83
C PHE A 858 38.29 19.90 -16.04
N ASP A 859 39.05 18.88 -16.44
CA ASP A 859 39.91 18.92 -17.63
C ASP A 859 39.14 18.50 -18.89
N TRP A 860 38.55 19.50 -19.55
CA TRP A 860 37.86 19.34 -20.83
C TRP A 860 38.76 18.81 -21.97
N GLY A 861 40.08 18.93 -21.86
CA GLY A 861 41.02 18.47 -22.87
C GLY A 861 41.17 16.95 -22.91
N ARG A 862 40.98 16.28 -21.77
CA ARG A 862 41.10 14.82 -21.63
C ARG A 862 39.89 14.05 -22.16
N TRP A 863 38.73 14.70 -22.25
CA TRP A 863 37.44 14.03 -22.50
C TRP A 863 36.96 14.09 -23.96
N GLY A 864 37.75 14.68 -24.87
CA GLY A 864 37.49 14.68 -26.31
C GLY A 864 36.27 15.50 -26.79
N ALA A 865 35.38 15.93 -25.88
CA ALA A 865 34.20 16.72 -26.18
C ALA A 865 34.38 18.17 -25.73
N LYS A 866 34.34 19.12 -26.67
CA LYS A 866 34.17 20.53 -26.33
C LYS A 866 32.73 20.77 -25.87
N PRO A 867 32.49 21.65 -24.89
CA PRO A 867 31.13 22.02 -24.50
C PRO A 867 30.35 22.55 -25.72
N GLY A 868 29.23 21.91 -26.05
CA GLY A 868 28.31 22.36 -27.11
C GLY A 868 28.39 21.65 -28.47
N THR A 869 29.26 20.66 -28.69
CA THR A 869 29.27 19.90 -29.96
C THR A 869 28.32 18.71 -29.90
N ALA A 870 27.16 18.80 -30.56
CA ALA A 870 26.59 17.61 -31.18
C ALA A 870 27.59 17.15 -32.26
N GLN A 871 28.01 15.88 -32.24
CA GLN A 871 28.71 15.33 -33.40
C GLN A 871 27.76 15.44 -34.60
N ALA A 872 28.21 16.16 -35.63
CA ALA A 872 27.45 16.44 -36.84
C ALA A 872 27.37 15.24 -37.80
N ASP A 873 27.98 14.11 -37.45
CA ASP A 873 27.99 12.90 -38.24
C ASP A 873 27.32 11.80 -37.41
N GLY A 874 26.20 11.27 -37.92
CA GLY A 874 25.36 10.28 -37.25
C GLY A 874 26.01 8.91 -37.06
N GLU A 875 27.15 8.86 -36.37
CA GLU A 875 27.63 7.64 -35.73
C GLU A 875 27.14 7.63 -34.28
N GLU A 876 26.37 6.59 -33.97
CA GLU A 876 25.99 6.22 -32.62
C GLU A 876 27.25 6.17 -31.74
N VAL A 877 27.28 6.98 -30.68
CA VAL A 877 27.93 6.52 -29.46
C VAL A 877 27.06 5.38 -28.95
N GLN A 878 27.38 4.16 -29.38
CA GLN A 878 26.77 2.96 -28.85
C GLN A 878 27.12 2.83 -27.35
N PRO A 879 26.20 2.24 -26.55
CA PRO A 879 26.32 2.13 -25.10
C PRO A 879 27.57 1.39 -24.61
#